data_AF-A0AAD8C1X1-F1
#
_entry.id   AF-A0AAD8C1X1-F1
#
_cell.length_a   1.000
_cell.length_b   1.000
_cell.length_c   1.000
_cell.angle_alpha   90.00
_cell.angle_beta   90.00
_cell.angle_gamma   90.00
#
_symmetry.space_group_name_H-M   'P 1'
#
loop_
_entity.id
_entity.type
_entity.pdbx_description
1 polymer ?
#
loop_
_entity_poly.entity_id
_entity_poly.type
_entity_poly.pdbx_seq_one_letter_code
_entity_poly.pdbx_strand_id
1 'polypeptide(L)'
;MLIISVLCLLFFMGNTVVLTQGCESGWFGDKCQYKCHCVSTCNTSGDCTDNKCSPGWFGYKCQYRDLVHLSTRRINNTIANNKNKTCIELKHQDNITLQWNDLYVFTWLRIDFNNEIPELITDLQILLRQDTNKSSSYVPCQDRLFYIVKPQTIDVKCDFNGTFKELVLKGRTIQSICTLNINGGRNVALKQNTTQSGIYTDTTYTAEYSNSSNAVDGKALYKFSQKSCAHPYSVNKRKQFWTVFFSPHVVIEYVLYDRQENDENFEGFQLTASSGSKIQFKYRDVPKNGENKIYRIADSQKSIVTNVTIDRDDALNVCEVEVYGECPPGTWGLNCSQCTTGCPNNCQVDDGSCEIKCPGFINPPFCNQTCESGWFGDGCKYQCHCEGKCDTSGYCTKNKCIGGWFGYKCQYRDLMYWSNLEANKLIFDNNDDTCINLNNDSIEIPWKEPNVFTWLRIVAKNETFLTDLKIQFKKKEKKSILFLPCENEQFYLIDTRTLDVWCDFNETFQVLKLTGKVIQSLCTLNVNGGRNVALKQNTIQSGSYTSSRYTVEDTQSSKAVDGKPQITKFAEKSCAHTTIKDKSNAFWSVEFPPRLVTDYVLYDRADAAENLNGFTLTAFSKTDSSFTFKDTVKNKSKIYRILDPRKNVVSNVTITRAIVLNICEVEVYGECPPGTWGLACTNCTQPCPNECHVEDGRCVNLCLGFTNPPSCDQPCNIGEYGINCTKQCSSNCKYYECNPKTGECLECSQNGTYLGTCDKPCDDTKWGLNCSEECNTNCKKKNCSRFDGSCLN
;
A
#
# COMPACT_ATOMS: atom_id res chain seq x y z
N MET A 1 6.84 22.90 91.32
CA MET A 1 6.45 24.21 90.76
C MET A 1 7.56 24.63 89.81
N LEU A 2 7.37 24.95 88.52
CA LEU A 2 6.18 25.04 87.69
C LEU A 2 6.61 24.84 86.22
N ILE A 3 6.15 23.73 85.63
CA ILE A 3 5.78 23.43 84.22
C ILE A 3 6.66 23.97 83.07
N ILE A 4 7.44 23.07 82.45
CA ILE A 4 7.87 23.09 81.05
C ILE A 4 7.39 21.76 80.44
N SER A 5 6.50 21.79 79.43
CA SER A 5 6.05 20.59 78.72
C SER A 5 6.47 20.63 77.25
N VAL A 6 7.28 19.64 76.89
CA VAL A 6 7.62 19.20 75.53
C VAL A 6 6.38 18.59 74.87
N LEU A 7 6.12 18.88 73.58
CA LEU A 7 5.28 18.02 72.74
C LEU A 7 5.76 17.99 71.27
N CYS A 8 5.56 16.82 70.66
CA CYS A 8 6.25 16.24 69.52
C CYS A 8 5.96 16.81 68.13
N LEU A 9 6.91 16.49 67.23
CA LEU A 9 6.89 16.53 65.77
C LEU A 9 5.61 15.94 65.12
N LEU A 10 5.02 16.71 64.20
CA LEU A 10 4.21 16.23 63.09
C LEU A 10 4.74 16.88 61.80
N PHE A 11 5.21 16.05 60.87
CA PHE A 11 5.61 16.42 59.52
C PHE A 11 4.40 16.97 58.74
N PHE A 12 4.41 18.25 58.39
CA PHE A 12 3.53 18.80 57.35
C PHE A 12 4.25 18.72 56.01
N MET A 13 3.79 17.84 55.12
CA MET A 13 4.10 17.93 53.69
C MET A 13 3.45 19.20 53.14
N GLY A 14 4.27 20.21 52.86
CA GLY A 14 3.84 21.42 52.17
C GLY A 14 3.56 21.10 50.70
N ASN A 15 2.29 20.94 50.34
CA ASN A 15 1.87 21.03 48.95
C ASN A 15 1.95 22.51 48.54
N THR A 16 2.96 22.85 47.75
CA THR A 16 2.94 24.07 46.94
C THR A 16 1.79 23.93 45.94
N VAL A 17 0.68 24.62 46.19
CA VAL A 17 -0.38 24.82 45.20
C VAL A 17 0.22 25.68 44.09
N VAL A 18 0.64 25.06 43.00
CA VAL A 18 0.89 25.75 41.74
C VAL A 18 -0.47 26.24 41.26
N LEU A 19 -0.72 27.55 41.37
CA LEU A 19 -1.83 28.20 40.69
C LEU A 19 -1.64 27.98 39.18
N THR A 20 -2.39 27.05 38.59
CA THR A 20 -2.51 26.97 37.13
C THR A 20 -3.27 28.21 36.68
N GLN A 21 -2.54 29.23 36.23
CA GLN A 21 -3.13 30.38 35.57
C GLN A 21 -3.78 29.87 34.28
N GLY A 22 -5.12 29.85 34.25
CA GLY A 22 -5.86 29.41 33.07
C GLY A 22 -5.55 30.27 31.85
N CYS A 23 -5.78 29.74 30.65
CA CYS A 23 -5.58 30.48 29.41
C CYS A 23 -6.45 31.74 29.35
N GLU A 24 -5.97 32.74 28.60
CA GLU A 24 -6.76 33.92 28.26
C GLU A 24 -8.09 33.51 27.61
N SER A 25 -9.14 34.31 27.82
CA SER A 25 -10.47 34.05 27.26
C SER A 25 -10.39 33.81 25.76
N GLY A 26 -10.95 32.68 25.30
CA GLY A 26 -10.93 32.28 23.90
C GLY A 26 -9.73 31.43 23.47
N TRP A 27 -8.90 30.97 24.41
CA TRP A 27 -7.77 30.05 24.16
C TRP A 27 -7.81 28.83 25.08
N PHE A 28 -7.24 27.72 24.63
CA PHE A 28 -7.18 26.48 25.41
C PHE A 28 -5.96 25.61 25.02
N GLY A 29 -5.74 24.52 25.77
CA GLY A 29 -4.59 23.62 25.64
C GLY A 29 -3.46 23.94 26.61
N ASP A 30 -2.53 22.99 26.76
CA ASP A 30 -1.47 23.05 27.78
C ASP A 30 -0.52 24.25 27.65
N LYS A 31 -0.42 24.83 26.45
CA LYS A 31 0.35 26.04 26.13
C LYS A 31 -0.55 27.19 25.66
N CYS A 32 -1.86 27.09 25.87
CA CYS A 32 -2.86 28.03 25.37
C CYS A 32 -2.77 28.28 23.85
N GLN A 33 -2.35 27.26 23.10
CA GLN A 33 -1.99 27.32 21.69
C GLN A 33 -3.19 27.16 20.74
N TYR A 34 -4.34 26.70 21.25
CA TYR A 34 -5.53 26.49 20.44
C TYR A 34 -6.53 27.62 20.64
N LYS A 35 -7.03 28.17 19.54
CA LYS A 35 -8.03 29.23 19.55
C LYS A 35 -9.43 28.63 19.60
N CYS A 36 -10.30 29.21 20.41
CA CYS A 36 -11.68 28.79 20.54
C CYS A 36 -12.48 29.21 19.31
N HIS A 37 -13.00 28.24 18.56
CA HIS A 37 -13.83 28.47 17.37
C HIS A 37 -15.27 27.99 17.57
N CYS A 38 -15.79 28.09 18.79
CA CYS A 38 -17.18 27.79 19.09
C CYS A 38 -18.08 28.99 18.75
N VAL A 39 -19.38 28.76 18.54
CA VAL A 39 -20.36 29.86 18.39
C VAL A 39 -20.52 30.61 19.71
N SER A 40 -20.56 29.88 20.82
CA SER A 40 -20.52 30.41 22.18
C SER A 40 -19.10 30.36 22.75
N THR A 41 -18.91 29.74 23.92
CA THR A 41 -17.61 29.58 24.58
C THR A 41 -17.16 28.12 24.55
N CYS A 42 -15.86 27.87 24.68
CA CYS A 42 -15.33 26.54 24.93
C CYS A 42 -14.83 26.39 26.37
N ASN A 43 -14.84 25.16 26.87
CA ASN A 43 -14.17 24.81 28.12
C ASN A 43 -12.63 24.76 27.94
N THR A 44 -11.91 24.45 29.02
CA THR A 44 -10.43 24.34 29.02
C THR A 44 -9.90 23.21 28.13
N SER A 45 -10.74 22.26 27.76
CA SER A 45 -10.44 21.15 26.84
C SER A 45 -10.86 21.44 25.40
N GLY A 46 -11.34 22.66 25.11
CA GLY A 46 -11.79 23.10 23.80
C GLY A 46 -13.20 22.64 23.39
N ASP A 47 -13.99 22.00 24.27
CA ASP A 47 -15.36 21.60 23.94
C ASP A 47 -16.29 22.81 23.91
N CYS A 48 -17.05 22.93 22.83
CA CYS A 48 -18.08 23.97 22.71
C CYS A 48 -19.25 23.67 23.65
N THR A 49 -19.64 24.66 24.46
CA THR A 49 -20.75 24.52 25.41
C THR A 49 -22.11 24.26 24.74
N ASP A 50 -22.26 24.66 23.48
CA ASP A 50 -23.44 24.45 22.65
C ASP A 50 -23.26 23.37 21.57
N ASN A 51 -22.10 22.68 21.57
CA ASN A 51 -21.68 21.73 20.53
C ASN A 51 -21.70 22.31 19.10
N LYS A 52 -21.51 23.62 18.93
CA LYS A 52 -21.51 24.28 17.61
C LYS A 52 -20.21 25.01 17.31
N CYS A 53 -19.64 24.70 16.16
CA CYS A 53 -18.52 25.45 15.61
C CYS A 53 -18.98 26.75 14.95
N SER A 54 -18.20 27.81 15.13
CA SER A 54 -18.35 29.07 14.42
C SER A 54 -18.25 28.87 12.90
N PRO A 55 -18.91 29.71 12.08
CA PRO A 55 -18.82 29.63 10.63
C PRO A 55 -17.37 29.61 10.15
N GLY A 56 -17.06 28.70 9.22
CA GLY A 56 -15.70 28.49 8.70
C GLY A 56 -14.87 27.47 9.47
N TRP A 57 -15.42 26.86 10.53
CA TRP A 57 -14.72 25.87 11.36
C TRP A 57 -15.56 24.61 11.59
N PHE A 58 -14.90 23.46 11.68
CA PHE A 58 -15.52 22.16 11.94
C PHE A 58 -14.51 21.17 12.57
N GLY A 59 -14.94 19.91 12.75
CA GLY A 59 -14.08 18.82 13.23
C GLY A 59 -13.85 18.85 14.74
N TYR A 60 -12.88 18.06 15.18
CA TYR A 60 -12.51 17.86 16.57
C TYR A 60 -12.17 19.20 17.23
N LYS A 61 -12.98 19.57 18.24
CA LYS A 61 -12.88 20.83 18.99
C LYS A 61 -12.90 22.08 18.08
N CYS A 62 -13.56 21.98 16.92
CA CYS A 62 -13.70 23.07 15.94
C CYS A 62 -12.37 23.64 15.43
N GLN A 63 -11.31 22.84 15.35
CA GLN A 63 -9.98 23.32 14.96
C GLN A 63 -9.68 23.23 13.46
N TYR A 64 -10.54 22.56 12.67
CA TYR A 64 -10.34 22.44 11.23
C TYR A 64 -11.03 23.57 10.48
N ARG A 65 -10.29 24.22 9.59
CA ARG A 65 -10.82 25.24 8.70
C ARG A 65 -11.65 24.59 7.61
N ASP A 66 -12.88 25.06 7.43
CA ASP A 66 -13.81 24.54 6.42
C ASP A 66 -13.63 25.25 5.07
N LEU A 67 -13.12 24.54 4.08
CA LEU A 67 -12.95 25.10 2.73
C LEU A 67 -14.28 25.42 2.05
N VAL A 68 -15.40 24.77 2.42
CA VAL A 68 -16.73 25.10 1.85
C VAL A 68 -17.14 26.53 2.21
N HIS A 69 -16.65 27.05 3.34
CA HIS A 69 -16.86 28.45 3.73
C HIS A 69 -16.09 29.44 2.84
N LEU A 70 -14.97 29.00 2.26
CA LEU A 70 -14.09 29.82 1.41
C LEU A 70 -14.45 29.75 -0.09
N SER A 71 -15.46 28.96 -0.48
CA SER A 71 -15.86 28.80 -1.88
C SER A 71 -16.38 30.11 -2.48
N THR A 72 -15.93 30.49 -3.69
CA THR A 72 -16.29 31.75 -4.36
C THR A 72 -17.52 31.63 -5.25
N ARG A 73 -17.85 30.43 -5.71
CA ARG A 73 -19.12 30.11 -6.38
C ARG A 73 -19.70 28.80 -5.85
N ARG A 74 -20.99 28.84 -5.52
CA ARG A 74 -21.83 27.69 -5.21
C ARG A 74 -22.82 27.55 -6.37
N ILE A 75 -22.52 26.68 -7.31
CA ILE A 75 -23.36 26.52 -8.50
C ILE A 75 -24.46 25.50 -8.15
N ASN A 76 -25.71 25.97 -8.12
CA ASN A 76 -26.95 25.30 -7.71
C ASN A 76 -27.16 25.09 -6.20
N ASN A 77 -28.14 25.83 -5.66
CA ASN A 77 -28.80 25.78 -4.34
C ASN A 77 -27.90 25.75 -3.08
N THR A 78 -28.40 26.42 -2.04
CA THR A 78 -27.70 26.69 -0.78
C THR A 78 -27.26 25.43 -0.06
N ILE A 79 -25.98 25.08 -0.13
CA ILE A 79 -25.34 24.23 0.88
C ILE A 79 -25.42 24.99 2.21
N ALA A 80 -26.15 24.40 3.16
CA ALA A 80 -26.56 25.05 4.39
C ALA A 80 -25.36 25.45 5.23
N ASN A 81 -25.40 26.72 5.63
CA ASN A 81 -24.58 27.31 6.67
C ASN A 81 -24.79 26.52 7.97
N ASN A 82 -23.74 26.39 8.79
CA ASN A 82 -23.67 25.63 10.07
C ASN A 82 -24.70 26.07 11.16
N LYS A 83 -25.70 26.88 10.82
CA LYS A 83 -26.63 27.52 11.76
C LYS A 83 -27.98 26.80 11.89
N ASN A 84 -28.52 26.20 10.81
CA ASN A 84 -29.82 25.50 10.81
C ASN A 84 -29.66 24.18 10.05
N LYS A 85 -30.03 23.04 10.66
CA LYS A 85 -30.08 21.71 10.01
C LYS A 85 -31.14 21.64 8.91
N THR A 86 -31.02 22.44 7.86
CA THR A 86 -31.84 22.34 6.65
C THR A 86 -31.03 21.59 5.61
N CYS A 87 -31.55 20.44 5.18
CA CYS A 87 -30.84 19.58 4.24
C CYS A 87 -30.83 20.16 2.83
N ILE A 88 -29.89 19.70 2.00
CA ILE A 88 -29.75 20.24 0.64
C ILE A 88 -30.91 19.71 -0.22
N GLU A 89 -31.81 20.60 -0.65
CA GLU A 89 -32.87 20.26 -1.61
C GLU A 89 -32.30 20.30 -3.04
N LEU A 90 -32.00 19.11 -3.57
CA LEU A 90 -31.49 18.90 -4.94
C LEU A 90 -32.53 18.24 -5.83
N LYS A 91 -32.58 18.61 -7.11
CA LYS A 91 -33.36 17.87 -8.12
C LYS A 91 -32.59 16.61 -8.53
N HIS A 92 -33.29 15.63 -9.08
CA HIS A 92 -32.79 14.28 -9.36
C HIS A 92 -31.60 14.17 -10.36
N GLN A 93 -31.18 15.30 -10.98
CA GLN A 93 -30.06 15.40 -11.94
C GLN A 93 -28.98 16.40 -11.53
N ASP A 94 -29.09 17.03 -10.35
CA ASP A 94 -28.14 18.05 -9.91
C ASP A 94 -26.85 17.41 -9.39
N ASN A 95 -25.73 18.11 -9.55
CA ASN A 95 -24.46 17.80 -8.89
C ASN A 95 -24.16 18.92 -7.89
N ILE A 96 -23.42 18.63 -6.83
CA ILE A 96 -22.92 19.68 -5.93
C ILE A 96 -21.56 20.13 -6.47
N THR A 97 -21.47 21.37 -6.96
CA THR A 97 -20.22 21.94 -7.48
C THR A 97 -19.75 23.11 -6.63
N LEU A 98 -18.53 22.99 -6.10
CA LEU A 98 -17.83 24.02 -5.34
C LEU A 98 -16.62 24.52 -6.12
N GLN A 99 -16.39 25.83 -6.12
CA GLN A 99 -15.26 26.47 -6.80
C GLN A 99 -14.56 27.47 -5.88
N TRP A 100 -13.25 27.60 -6.05
CA TRP A 100 -12.39 28.51 -5.31
C TRP A 100 -11.51 29.34 -6.24
N ASN A 101 -11.07 30.51 -5.76
CA ASN A 101 -10.09 31.34 -6.47
C ASN A 101 -8.66 30.85 -6.27
N ASP A 102 -8.38 30.29 -5.09
CA ASP A 102 -7.07 29.75 -4.71
C ASP A 102 -6.99 28.25 -4.97
N LEU A 103 -5.76 27.73 -5.02
CA LEU A 103 -5.47 26.30 -5.11
C LEU A 103 -5.40 25.69 -3.71
N TYR A 104 -6.09 24.58 -3.51
CA TYR A 104 -6.11 23.84 -2.25
C TYR A 104 -5.63 22.40 -2.43
N VAL A 105 -5.22 21.77 -1.34
CA VAL A 105 -4.81 20.36 -1.30
C VAL A 105 -5.91 19.56 -0.60
N PHE A 106 -6.40 18.50 -1.24
CA PHE A 106 -7.45 17.65 -0.66
C PHE A 106 -6.85 16.61 0.29
N THR A 107 -7.42 16.45 1.49
CA THR A 107 -7.07 15.34 2.39
C THR A 107 -8.29 14.49 2.76
N TRP A 108 -9.33 15.10 3.31
CA TRP A 108 -10.61 14.43 3.63
C TRP A 108 -11.76 15.43 3.68
N LEU A 109 -12.99 14.92 3.69
CA LEU A 109 -14.21 15.70 3.87
C LEU A 109 -15.14 15.03 4.88
N ARG A 110 -16.02 15.82 5.50
CA ARG A 110 -17.08 15.36 6.40
C ARG A 110 -18.44 15.60 5.77
N ILE A 111 -19.31 14.61 5.89
CA ILE A 111 -20.70 14.68 5.43
C ILE A 111 -21.62 14.34 6.60
N ASP A 112 -22.53 15.24 6.91
CA ASP A 112 -23.68 15.00 7.79
C ASP A 112 -24.94 14.78 6.94
N PHE A 113 -25.67 13.70 7.21
CA PHE A 113 -26.94 13.35 6.57
C PHE A 113 -28.15 13.75 7.42
N ASN A 114 -29.34 13.79 6.77
CA ASN A 114 -30.60 14.15 7.44
C ASN A 114 -31.02 13.09 8.47
N ASN A 115 -30.89 11.84 8.05
CA ASN A 115 -31.20 10.64 8.81
C ASN A 115 -29.90 9.86 9.02
N GLU A 116 -29.97 8.54 9.09
CA GLU A 116 -28.80 7.67 9.10
C GLU A 116 -28.04 7.73 7.76
N ILE A 117 -26.77 7.33 7.79
CA ILE A 117 -25.92 7.24 6.59
C ILE A 117 -26.62 6.33 5.56
N PRO A 118 -26.84 6.79 4.31
CA PRO A 118 -27.55 6.01 3.30
C PRO A 118 -26.82 4.71 2.93
N GLU A 119 -27.57 3.63 2.71
CA GLU A 119 -27.02 2.35 2.23
C GLU A 119 -26.23 2.50 0.90
N LEU A 120 -26.62 3.46 0.07
CA LEU A 120 -26.00 3.74 -1.24
C LEU A 120 -24.78 4.68 -1.16
N ILE A 121 -24.18 4.90 0.02
CA ILE A 121 -23.07 5.85 0.20
C ILE A 121 -21.87 5.57 -0.73
N THR A 122 -21.69 4.30 -1.15
CA THR A 122 -20.68 3.89 -2.11
C THR A 122 -20.83 4.54 -3.49
N ASP A 123 -22.04 4.95 -3.87
CA ASP A 123 -22.35 5.63 -5.14
C ASP A 123 -21.86 7.09 -5.18
N LEU A 124 -21.44 7.65 -4.03
CA LEU A 124 -20.99 9.05 -3.94
C LEU A 124 -19.67 9.26 -4.68
N GLN A 125 -19.72 9.84 -5.87
CA GLN A 125 -18.51 10.22 -6.61
C GLN A 125 -18.03 11.58 -6.13
N ILE A 126 -16.75 11.66 -5.75
CA ILE A 126 -16.05 12.92 -5.45
C ILE A 126 -15.07 13.15 -6.60
N LEU A 127 -15.29 14.19 -7.39
CA LEU A 127 -14.47 14.54 -8.55
C LEU A 127 -13.75 15.86 -8.26
N LEU A 128 -12.43 15.86 -8.36
CA LEU A 128 -11.58 17.02 -8.11
C LEU A 128 -11.01 17.49 -9.43
N ARG A 129 -11.22 18.77 -9.76
CA ARG A 129 -10.63 19.36 -10.97
C ARG A 129 -9.18 19.72 -10.70
N GLN A 130 -8.28 19.04 -11.38
CA GLN A 130 -6.86 19.32 -11.35
C GLN A 130 -6.50 20.18 -12.56
N ASP A 131 -5.81 21.29 -12.30
CA ASP A 131 -5.22 22.12 -13.35
C ASP A 131 -3.72 21.84 -13.45
N THR A 132 -3.29 21.32 -14.59
CA THR A 132 -1.87 21.12 -14.89
C THR A 132 -1.44 22.09 -15.98
N ASN A 133 -0.12 22.26 -16.18
CA ASN A 133 0.44 23.13 -17.23
C ASN A 133 0.03 22.75 -18.67
N LYS A 134 -0.64 21.59 -18.88
CA LYS A 134 -0.99 21.06 -20.21
C LYS A 134 -2.50 20.78 -20.41
N SER A 135 -3.29 20.58 -19.35
CA SER A 135 -4.75 20.41 -19.44
C SER A 135 -5.44 20.52 -18.07
N SER A 136 -6.76 20.77 -18.09
CA SER A 136 -7.63 20.65 -16.92
C SER A 136 -8.51 19.40 -17.04
N SER A 137 -8.47 18.50 -16.07
CA SER A 137 -9.29 17.28 -16.05
C SER A 137 -9.92 17.07 -14.67
N TYR A 138 -11.06 16.36 -14.66
CA TYR A 138 -11.66 15.87 -13.43
C TYR A 138 -11.04 14.53 -13.08
N VAL A 139 -10.41 14.47 -11.92
CA VAL A 139 -9.81 13.26 -11.37
C VAL A 139 -10.74 12.75 -10.26
N PRO A 140 -11.22 11.50 -10.34
CA PRO A 140 -11.99 10.92 -9.26
C PRO A 140 -11.10 10.67 -8.03
N CYS A 141 -11.69 10.88 -6.86
CA CYS A 141 -11.18 10.47 -5.55
C CYS A 141 -11.10 8.93 -5.50
N GLN A 142 -9.89 8.37 -5.61
CA GLN A 142 -9.61 6.93 -5.66
C GLN A 142 -9.36 6.35 -4.26
N ASP A 143 -9.53 5.03 -4.08
CA ASP A 143 -9.21 4.34 -2.82
C ASP A 143 -9.89 4.97 -1.58
N ARG A 144 -11.19 5.29 -1.72
CA ARG A 144 -12.00 5.95 -0.69
C ARG A 144 -12.06 5.11 0.59
N LEU A 145 -11.66 5.71 1.70
CA LEU A 145 -11.80 5.18 3.05
C LEU A 145 -12.94 5.91 3.76
N PHE A 146 -13.76 5.15 4.48
CA PHE A 146 -14.94 5.62 5.16
C PHE A 146 -14.81 5.43 6.67
N TYR A 147 -15.05 6.50 7.42
CA TYR A 147 -15.00 6.50 8.88
C TYR A 147 -16.34 6.99 9.43
N ILE A 148 -17.05 6.14 10.16
CA ILE A 148 -18.31 6.53 10.81
C ILE A 148 -17.97 7.25 12.11
N VAL A 149 -18.20 8.55 12.13
CA VAL A 149 -17.99 9.42 13.30
C VAL A 149 -19.16 9.26 14.27
N LYS A 150 -20.38 9.20 13.72
CA LYS A 150 -21.65 8.92 14.42
C LYS A 150 -22.69 8.42 13.40
N PRO A 151 -23.87 7.90 13.79
CA PRO A 151 -24.80 7.21 12.88
C PRO A 151 -25.25 7.97 11.62
N GLN A 152 -25.11 9.30 11.62
CA GLN A 152 -25.51 10.22 10.55
C GLN A 152 -24.33 10.98 9.92
N THR A 153 -23.10 10.66 10.32
CA THR A 153 -21.91 11.45 9.95
C THR A 153 -20.77 10.55 9.56
N ILE A 154 -20.20 10.86 8.41
CA ILE A 154 -19.10 10.11 7.84
C ILE A 154 -17.97 11.05 7.44
N ASP A 155 -16.74 10.62 7.71
CA ASP A 155 -15.57 11.18 7.06
C ASP A 155 -15.16 10.31 5.89
N VAL A 156 -14.89 10.97 4.77
CA VAL A 156 -14.41 10.33 3.56
C VAL A 156 -13.00 10.83 3.27
N LYS A 157 -12.05 9.91 3.31
CA LYS A 157 -10.65 10.14 2.93
C LYS A 157 -10.37 9.42 1.62
N CYS A 158 -9.52 9.97 0.77
CA CYS A 158 -9.10 9.29 -0.45
C CYS A 158 -7.78 9.82 -0.97
N ASP A 159 -7.22 9.08 -1.91
CA ASP A 159 -5.96 9.44 -2.55
C ASP A 159 -6.21 10.49 -3.64
N PHE A 160 -5.64 11.67 -3.42
CA PHE A 160 -5.56 12.73 -4.41
C PHE A 160 -4.18 13.39 -4.33
N ASN A 161 -3.48 13.42 -5.46
CA ASN A 161 -2.16 14.02 -5.58
C ASN A 161 -2.24 15.30 -6.42
N GLY A 162 -1.78 16.41 -5.86
CA GLY A 162 -1.85 17.72 -6.49
C GLY A 162 -2.81 18.68 -5.78
N THR A 163 -3.12 19.76 -6.48
CA THR A 163 -4.02 20.81 -6.00
C THR A 163 -5.31 20.83 -6.81
N PHE A 164 -6.39 21.29 -6.20
CA PHE A 164 -7.68 21.48 -6.85
C PHE A 164 -8.21 22.90 -6.61
N LYS A 165 -9.07 23.36 -7.52
CA LYS A 165 -9.82 24.62 -7.39
C LYS A 165 -11.32 24.45 -7.62
N GLU A 166 -11.75 23.23 -7.91
CA GLU A 166 -13.15 22.87 -8.13
C GLU A 166 -13.39 21.42 -7.68
N LEU A 167 -14.49 21.18 -6.97
CA LEU A 167 -14.90 19.88 -6.46
C LEU A 167 -16.35 19.64 -6.86
N VAL A 168 -16.63 18.46 -7.39
CA VAL A 168 -17.97 18.03 -7.82
C VAL A 168 -18.37 16.75 -7.09
N LEU A 169 -19.49 16.77 -6.36
CA LEU A 169 -20.13 15.57 -5.83
C LEU A 169 -21.26 15.11 -6.76
N LYS A 170 -21.25 13.82 -7.10
CA LYS A 170 -22.32 13.15 -7.87
C LYS A 170 -22.79 11.89 -7.17
N GLY A 171 -23.98 11.43 -7.52
CA GLY A 171 -24.54 10.16 -7.03
C GLY A 171 -25.89 10.35 -6.37
N ARG A 172 -26.57 9.25 -6.07
CA ARG A 172 -27.94 9.27 -5.49
C ARG A 172 -27.97 9.85 -4.07
N THR A 173 -26.87 9.71 -3.33
CA THR A 173 -26.77 10.08 -1.92
C THR A 173 -26.64 11.57 -1.66
N ILE A 174 -26.31 12.38 -2.68
CA ILE A 174 -26.16 13.83 -2.51
C ILE A 174 -27.45 14.51 -2.03
N GLN A 175 -28.62 13.94 -2.33
CA GLN A 175 -29.93 14.45 -1.92
C GLN A 175 -30.18 14.33 -0.41
N SER A 176 -29.41 13.48 0.27
CA SER A 176 -29.54 13.25 1.71
C SER A 176 -28.54 14.04 2.55
N ILE A 177 -27.61 14.74 1.90
CA ILE A 177 -26.58 15.57 2.55
C ILE A 177 -27.25 16.79 3.16
N CYS A 178 -26.92 17.10 4.41
CA CYS A 178 -27.35 18.32 5.09
C CYS A 178 -26.19 19.26 5.39
N THR A 179 -25.02 18.72 5.68
CA THR A 179 -23.81 19.53 5.86
C THR A 179 -22.66 18.84 5.17
N LEU A 180 -21.86 19.65 4.47
CA LEU A 180 -20.63 19.24 3.83
C LEU A 180 -19.54 20.16 4.38
N ASN A 181 -18.48 19.58 4.90
CA ASN A 181 -17.27 20.31 5.26
C ASN A 181 -16.09 19.68 4.53
N ILE A 182 -15.20 20.52 4.00
CA ILE A 182 -13.98 20.05 3.34
C ILE A 182 -12.82 20.52 4.18
N ASN A 183 -11.94 19.59 4.51
CA ASN A 183 -10.82 19.90 5.37
C ASN A 183 -9.81 20.83 4.69
N GLY A 184 -9.54 21.96 5.36
CA GLY A 184 -8.48 22.91 5.00
C GLY A 184 -7.31 22.90 5.98
N GLY A 185 -7.23 21.90 6.86
CA GLY A 185 -6.21 21.76 7.91
C GLY A 185 -6.50 22.56 9.16
N ARG A 186 -5.67 22.38 10.19
CA ARG A 186 -5.64 23.20 11.41
C ARG A 186 -4.37 24.06 11.45
N ASN A 187 -4.45 25.24 12.03
CA ASN A 187 -3.28 26.11 12.16
C ASN A 187 -2.34 25.59 13.25
N VAL A 188 -1.20 25.02 12.85
CA VAL A 188 -0.20 24.42 13.75
C VAL A 188 0.87 25.41 14.19
N ALA A 189 0.90 26.63 13.66
CA ALA A 189 1.89 27.65 13.99
C ALA A 189 1.50 28.53 15.19
N LEU A 190 0.21 28.58 15.55
CA LEU A 190 -0.30 29.44 16.63
C LEU A 190 0.45 29.23 17.95
N LYS A 191 0.96 30.34 18.48
CA LYS A 191 1.70 30.46 19.75
C LYS A 191 2.83 29.44 19.89
N GLN A 192 3.39 28.98 18.78
CA GLN A 192 4.54 28.11 18.78
C GLN A 192 5.84 28.89 18.99
N ASN A 193 6.93 28.17 19.24
CA ASN A 193 8.24 28.78 19.43
C ASN A 193 8.73 29.37 18.10
N THR A 194 9.25 30.60 18.18
CA THR A 194 9.77 31.32 17.01
C THR A 194 11.17 31.85 17.26
N THR A 195 11.90 32.09 16.18
CA THR A 195 13.21 32.76 16.20
C THR A 195 13.32 33.71 15.03
N GLN A 196 14.12 34.77 15.17
CA GLN A 196 14.40 35.69 14.08
C GLN A 196 15.85 36.20 14.10
N SER A 197 16.31 36.76 12.99
CA SER A 197 17.68 37.27 12.80
C SER A 197 18.12 38.41 13.75
N GLY A 198 17.15 39.06 14.42
CA GLY A 198 17.32 40.06 15.47
C GLY A 198 16.03 40.88 15.62
N ILE A 199 15.97 41.78 16.61
CA ILE A 199 14.76 42.55 16.94
C ILE A 199 14.98 44.01 16.51
N TYR A 200 14.07 44.56 15.72
CA TYR A 200 14.08 45.99 15.38
C TYR A 200 13.60 46.83 16.58
N THR A 201 14.39 47.83 17.00
CA THR A 201 14.01 48.78 18.04
C THR A 201 14.49 50.18 17.68
N ASP A 202 13.70 51.20 18.03
CA ASP A 202 14.06 52.61 17.88
C ASP A 202 13.43 53.44 19.02
N THR A 203 13.66 54.76 19.07
CA THR A 203 13.16 55.67 20.12
C THR A 203 11.64 55.61 20.30
N THR A 204 10.91 55.23 19.25
CA THR A 204 9.44 55.14 19.25
C THR A 204 8.93 53.71 19.46
N TYR A 205 9.72 52.68 19.15
CA TYR A 205 9.27 51.29 19.10
C TYR A 205 10.19 50.39 19.92
N THR A 206 9.65 49.89 21.04
CA THR A 206 10.33 48.93 21.91
C THR A 206 10.34 47.52 21.31
N ALA A 207 11.13 46.61 21.89
CA ALA A 207 11.27 45.23 21.43
C ALA A 207 9.95 44.44 21.35
N GLU A 208 8.92 44.86 22.08
CA GLU A 208 7.58 44.24 22.06
C GLU A 208 6.86 44.42 20.70
N TYR A 209 7.20 45.45 19.93
CA TYR A 209 6.54 45.75 18.66
C TYR A 209 6.97 44.84 17.51
N SER A 210 8.14 44.21 17.63
CA SER A 210 8.85 43.53 16.55
C SER A 210 9.25 42.09 16.90
N ASN A 211 8.73 41.56 18.01
CA ASN A 211 9.06 40.22 18.52
C ASN A 211 8.63 39.13 17.52
N SER A 212 9.41 38.07 17.40
CA SER A 212 9.13 36.95 16.50
C SER A 212 7.81 36.25 16.82
N SER A 213 7.38 36.22 18.09
CA SER A 213 6.12 35.60 18.51
C SER A 213 4.88 36.35 18.00
N ASN A 214 5.01 37.62 17.64
CA ASN A 214 3.88 38.44 17.21
C ASN A 214 3.27 37.92 15.90
N ALA A 215 4.07 37.28 15.04
CA ALA A 215 3.61 36.74 13.76
C ALA A 215 2.87 35.39 13.88
N VAL A 216 2.67 34.86 15.08
CA VAL A 216 1.90 33.62 15.34
C VAL A 216 0.95 33.78 16.52
N ASP A 217 0.57 35.01 16.84
CA ASP A 217 -0.28 35.30 17.99
C ASP A 217 -1.78 35.12 17.68
N GLY A 218 -2.12 34.83 16.42
CA GLY A 218 -3.48 34.59 15.96
C GLY A 218 -4.30 35.88 15.79
N LYS A 219 -3.63 37.03 15.76
CA LYS A 219 -4.18 38.32 15.37
C LYS A 219 -3.66 38.66 13.98
N ALA A 220 -4.51 38.43 12.97
CA ALA A 220 -4.29 38.98 11.63
C ALA A 220 -4.53 40.50 11.60
N LEU A 221 -3.87 41.25 12.50
CA LEU A 221 -3.98 42.68 12.67
C LEU A 221 -2.81 43.35 11.92
N TYR A 222 -3.18 44.12 10.90
CA TYR A 222 -2.26 44.55 9.84
C TYR A 222 -1.37 45.76 10.18
N LYS A 223 -1.35 46.19 11.45
CA LYS A 223 -0.72 47.43 11.89
C LYS A 223 0.43 47.16 12.83
N PHE A 224 1.60 47.67 12.49
CA PHE A 224 2.80 47.56 13.33
C PHE A 224 2.59 48.22 14.70
N SER A 225 1.82 49.31 14.75
CA SER A 225 1.43 50.00 15.99
C SER A 225 0.62 49.15 16.98
N GLN A 226 0.02 48.05 16.52
CA GLN A 226 -0.79 47.14 17.34
C GLN A 226 0.01 45.98 17.95
N LYS A 227 1.35 45.99 17.82
CA LYS A 227 2.27 44.96 18.34
C LYS A 227 1.93 43.54 17.83
N SER A 228 1.59 43.44 16.55
CA SER A 228 1.14 42.20 15.91
C SER A 228 2.03 41.77 14.75
N CYS A 229 3.22 42.33 14.58
CA CYS A 229 4.12 41.92 13.50
C CYS A 229 5.52 41.58 14.03
N ALA A 230 6.17 40.61 13.38
CA ALA A 230 7.58 40.34 13.55
C ALA A 230 8.38 41.22 12.59
N HIS A 231 9.43 41.87 13.10
CA HIS A 231 10.36 42.67 12.29
C HIS A 231 11.80 42.20 12.52
N PRO A 232 12.19 41.07 11.90
CA PRO A 232 13.58 40.62 11.85
C PRO A 232 14.52 41.73 11.38
N TYR A 233 15.55 42.03 12.19
CA TYR A 233 16.54 43.03 11.86
C TYR A 233 17.92 42.63 12.35
N SER A 234 18.92 42.73 11.48
CA SER A 234 20.32 42.43 11.80
C SER A 234 21.25 43.41 11.09
N VAL A 235 22.01 44.18 11.89
CA VAL A 235 22.97 45.21 11.41
C VAL A 235 24.10 44.59 10.58
N ASN A 236 24.43 43.31 10.81
CA ASN A 236 25.59 42.62 10.23
C ASN A 236 25.21 41.55 9.17
N LYS A 237 23.93 41.33 8.86
CA LYS A 237 23.50 40.32 7.88
C LYS A 237 22.79 40.95 6.69
N ARG A 238 23.24 40.59 5.48
CA ARG A 238 22.54 40.86 4.21
C ARG A 238 21.28 39.99 4.00
N LYS A 239 20.83 39.27 5.03
CA LYS A 239 19.70 38.33 4.91
C LYS A 239 18.96 38.24 6.23
N GLN A 240 17.71 38.68 6.21
CA GLN A 240 16.79 38.62 7.33
C GLN A 240 16.03 37.29 7.30
N PHE A 241 15.78 36.70 8.46
CA PHE A 241 14.99 35.48 8.57
C PHE A 241 14.07 35.48 9.79
N TRP A 242 12.99 34.72 9.66
CA TRP A 242 12.05 34.37 10.71
C TRP A 242 11.71 32.88 10.59
N THR A 243 11.63 32.18 11.72
CA THR A 243 11.37 30.73 11.76
C THR A 243 10.38 30.39 12.87
N VAL A 244 9.45 29.48 12.60
CA VAL A 244 8.55 28.86 13.59
C VAL A 244 8.83 27.36 13.70
N PHE A 245 8.76 26.82 14.93
CA PHE A 245 9.00 25.42 15.26
C PHE A 245 7.78 24.79 15.93
N PHE A 246 7.34 23.64 15.42
CA PHE A 246 6.18 22.89 15.93
C PHE A 246 6.45 21.38 15.87
N SER A 247 5.60 20.58 16.53
CA SER A 247 5.70 19.12 16.45
C SER A 247 5.49 18.63 15.01
N PRO A 248 5.95 17.42 14.64
CA PRO A 248 5.81 16.93 13.27
C PRO A 248 4.36 16.92 12.78
N HIS A 249 4.08 17.59 11.67
CA HIS A 249 2.76 17.63 11.03
C HIS A 249 2.87 17.50 9.52
N VAL A 250 1.86 16.89 8.89
CA VAL A 250 1.70 16.91 7.43
C VAL A 250 1.13 18.27 7.04
N VAL A 251 1.95 19.12 6.42
CA VAL A 251 1.55 20.49 6.07
C VAL A 251 0.96 20.52 4.65
N ILE A 252 -0.11 21.29 4.47
CA ILE A 252 -0.86 21.39 3.21
C ILE A 252 -1.00 22.82 2.68
N GLU A 253 -0.90 23.85 3.54
CA GLU A 253 -0.93 25.25 3.12
C GLU A 253 -0.15 26.16 4.08
N TYR A 254 0.51 27.17 3.52
CA TYR A 254 1.10 28.30 4.24
C TYR A 254 0.36 29.58 3.86
N VAL A 255 -0.05 30.38 4.86
CA VAL A 255 -0.67 31.69 4.65
C VAL A 255 0.17 32.75 5.35
N LEU A 256 0.68 33.71 4.58
CA LEU A 256 1.53 34.79 5.08
C LEU A 256 0.81 36.12 4.91
N TYR A 257 0.77 36.91 5.99
CA TYR A 257 0.15 38.22 6.02
C TYR A 257 1.22 39.30 6.09
N ASP A 258 1.19 40.20 5.11
CA ASP A 258 2.06 41.37 5.03
C ASP A 258 1.46 42.57 5.78
N ARG A 259 2.30 43.56 6.07
CA ARG A 259 1.93 44.84 6.70
C ARG A 259 1.12 45.70 5.71
N GLN A 260 0.01 46.27 6.17
CA GLN A 260 -0.85 47.13 5.33
C GLN A 260 -0.42 48.61 5.28
N GLU A 261 0.35 49.09 6.26
CA GLU A 261 0.62 50.54 6.44
C GLU A 261 1.86 51.07 5.68
N ASN A 262 2.54 50.28 4.85
CA ASN A 262 3.74 50.70 4.12
C ASN A 262 3.65 50.34 2.61
N ASP A 263 4.29 51.15 1.77
CA ASP A 263 4.35 51.00 0.30
C ASP A 263 5.35 49.91 -0.16
N GLU A 264 6.18 49.39 0.74
CA GLU A 264 7.11 48.29 0.45
C GLU A 264 6.49 46.95 0.85
N ASN A 265 5.96 46.21 -0.14
CA ASN A 265 5.46 44.86 0.09
C ASN A 265 6.58 43.87 0.38
N PHE A 266 6.25 42.86 1.18
CA PHE A 266 7.08 41.69 1.44
C PHE A 266 7.10 40.74 0.22
N GLU A 267 7.76 41.18 -0.85
CA GLU A 267 7.94 40.43 -2.11
C GLU A 267 9.35 39.86 -2.27
N GLY A 268 9.46 38.77 -3.04
CA GLY A 268 10.75 38.14 -3.39
C GLY A 268 11.36 37.30 -2.26
N PHE A 269 10.54 36.86 -1.31
CA PHE A 269 10.98 36.01 -0.21
C PHE A 269 11.15 34.55 -0.63
N GLN A 270 11.87 33.81 0.20
CA GLN A 270 11.95 32.36 0.14
C GLN A 270 11.32 31.75 1.39
N LEU A 271 10.42 30.80 1.19
CA LEU A 271 9.87 29.95 2.24
C LEU A 271 10.50 28.57 2.12
N THR A 272 11.03 28.07 3.24
CA THR A 272 11.65 26.75 3.34
C THR A 272 11.02 25.99 4.51
N ALA A 273 10.37 24.85 4.22
CA ALA A 273 9.80 23.98 5.23
C ALA A 273 10.65 22.71 5.38
N SER A 274 10.99 22.36 6.63
CA SER A 274 11.98 21.31 6.92
C SER A 274 11.50 20.34 8.00
N SER A 275 12.04 19.12 7.93
CA SER A 275 11.92 18.06 8.94
C SER A 275 13.31 17.75 9.47
N GLY A 276 13.63 18.24 10.67
CA GLY A 276 15.02 18.27 11.14
C GLY A 276 15.91 19.05 10.17
N SER A 277 16.97 18.41 9.66
CA SER A 277 17.91 18.99 8.68
C SER A 277 17.47 18.83 7.22
N LYS A 278 16.45 18.02 6.93
CA LYS A 278 16.00 17.74 5.57
C LYS A 278 14.97 18.77 5.13
N ILE A 279 15.24 19.44 4.01
CA ILE A 279 14.28 20.33 3.38
C ILE A 279 13.23 19.50 2.66
N GLN A 280 11.97 19.73 3.02
CA GLN A 280 10.83 19.02 2.45
C GLN A 280 10.20 19.83 1.33
N PHE A 281 9.97 21.12 1.57
CA PHE A 281 9.33 22.02 0.61
C PHE A 281 10.08 23.35 0.53
N LYS A 282 10.13 23.92 -0.69
CA LYS A 282 10.66 25.25 -0.95
C LYS A 282 9.72 26.01 -1.87
N TYR A 283 9.49 27.26 -1.53
CA TYR A 283 8.78 28.22 -2.36
C TYR A 283 9.63 29.49 -2.48
N ARG A 284 9.68 30.05 -3.69
CA ARG A 284 10.29 31.34 -3.96
C ARG A 284 9.23 32.24 -4.57
N ASP A 285 8.94 33.33 -3.88
CA ASP A 285 8.01 34.33 -4.38
C ASP A 285 8.58 35.03 -5.61
N VAL A 286 7.69 35.38 -6.54
CA VAL A 286 8.01 36.16 -7.74
C VAL A 286 7.37 37.53 -7.55
N PRO A 287 8.16 38.62 -7.43
CA PRO A 287 7.64 39.97 -7.17
C PRO A 287 6.56 40.39 -8.17
N LYS A 288 5.51 41.05 -7.67
CA LYS A 288 4.35 41.52 -8.44
C LYS A 288 4.04 43.01 -8.22
N ASN A 289 5.04 43.81 -7.84
CA ASN A 289 4.93 45.28 -7.75
C ASN A 289 3.83 45.78 -6.80
N GLY A 290 3.61 45.14 -5.66
CA GLY A 290 2.80 45.69 -4.59
C GLY A 290 1.35 45.21 -4.53
N GLU A 291 0.90 44.33 -5.41
CA GLU A 291 -0.53 43.95 -5.51
C GLU A 291 -1.00 42.97 -4.41
N ASN A 292 -0.10 42.16 -3.84
CA ASN A 292 -0.47 41.10 -2.90
C ASN A 292 -0.07 41.42 -1.46
N LYS A 293 -1.05 41.43 -0.55
CA LYS A 293 -0.83 41.57 0.91
C LYS A 293 -1.03 40.26 1.69
N ILE A 294 -1.56 39.23 1.03
CA ILE A 294 -1.77 37.89 1.59
C ILE A 294 -1.23 36.88 0.59
N TYR A 295 -0.32 36.02 1.02
CA TYR A 295 0.28 34.98 0.21
C TYR A 295 -0.27 33.63 0.65
N ARG A 296 -0.91 32.89 -0.26
CA ARG A 296 -1.39 31.51 -0.04
C ARG A 296 -0.57 30.54 -0.87
N ILE A 297 0.08 29.61 -0.21
CA ILE A 297 1.01 28.67 -0.84
C ILE A 297 0.55 27.26 -0.49
N ALA A 298 0.05 26.54 -1.49
CA ALA A 298 -0.37 25.14 -1.34
C ALA A 298 0.81 24.18 -1.45
N ASP A 299 0.90 23.22 -0.53
CA ASP A 299 1.93 22.18 -0.49
C ASP A 299 1.33 20.81 -0.87
N SER A 300 1.30 20.51 -2.16
CA SER A 300 0.75 19.25 -2.66
C SER A 300 1.62 18.03 -2.33
N GLN A 301 2.84 18.22 -1.82
CA GLN A 301 3.72 17.12 -1.42
C GLN A 301 3.28 16.45 -0.13
N LYS A 302 2.47 17.15 0.70
CA LYS A 302 1.96 16.63 1.99
C LYS A 302 3.08 16.08 2.87
N SER A 303 4.20 16.80 2.91
CA SER A 303 5.39 16.36 3.64
C SER A 303 5.25 16.59 5.14
N ILE A 304 5.91 15.75 5.95
CA ILE A 304 6.01 15.94 7.40
C ILE A 304 7.02 17.06 7.69
N VAL A 305 6.55 18.16 8.25
CA VAL A 305 7.32 19.37 8.55
C VAL A 305 7.35 19.60 10.07
N THR A 306 8.48 20.15 10.55
CA THR A 306 8.72 20.51 11.96
C THR A 306 9.06 21.98 12.15
N ASN A 307 9.51 22.65 11.08
CA ASN A 307 9.81 24.07 11.11
C ASN A 307 9.62 24.70 9.73
N VAL A 308 9.24 25.98 9.73
CA VAL A 308 9.09 26.80 8.54
C VAL A 308 9.93 28.04 8.71
N THR A 309 10.85 28.26 7.77
CA THR A 309 11.69 29.46 7.71
C THR A 309 11.29 30.31 6.54
N ILE A 310 11.14 31.60 6.79
CA ILE A 310 10.91 32.64 5.79
C ILE A 310 12.15 33.53 5.81
N ASP A 311 12.77 33.71 4.65
CA ASP A 311 13.99 34.47 4.51
C ASP A 311 13.98 35.39 3.29
N ARG A 312 14.66 36.52 3.42
CA ARG A 312 14.76 37.56 2.40
C ARG A 312 16.12 38.27 2.52
N ASP A 313 16.71 38.68 1.40
CA ASP A 313 17.97 39.43 1.38
C ASP A 313 17.82 40.91 1.82
N ASP A 314 16.57 41.38 1.93
CA ASP A 314 16.21 42.73 2.37
C ASP A 314 15.34 42.68 3.64
N ALA A 315 14.76 43.81 4.06
CA ALA A 315 13.86 43.91 5.19
C ALA A 315 12.74 42.85 5.12
N LEU A 316 12.60 42.07 6.19
CA LEU A 316 11.55 41.08 6.37
C LEU A 316 10.59 41.61 7.42
N ASN A 317 9.32 41.78 7.06
CA ASN A 317 8.24 42.11 7.97
C ASN A 317 7.09 41.15 7.72
N VAL A 318 6.64 40.47 8.76
CA VAL A 318 5.54 39.51 8.65
C VAL A 318 4.60 39.70 9.83
N CYS A 319 3.33 39.91 9.54
CA CYS A 319 2.33 40.22 10.56
C CYS A 319 1.57 39.00 11.04
N GLU A 320 1.38 37.99 10.21
CA GLU A 320 0.84 36.71 10.67
C GLU A 320 1.33 35.60 9.74
N VAL A 321 1.64 34.45 10.31
CA VAL A 321 2.01 33.22 9.61
C VAL A 321 1.10 32.11 10.10
N GLU A 322 0.22 31.66 9.22
CA GLU A 322 -0.61 30.49 9.47
C GLU A 322 -0.02 29.30 8.70
N VAL A 323 0.15 28.18 9.40
CA VAL A 323 0.61 26.92 8.79
C VAL A 323 -0.50 25.91 8.99
N TYR A 324 -1.19 25.55 7.92
CA TYR A 324 -2.28 24.58 7.97
C TYR A 324 -1.74 23.18 7.69
N GLY A 325 -1.98 22.29 8.65
CA GLY A 325 -1.55 20.90 8.55
C GLY A 325 -2.38 19.96 9.40
N GLU A 326 -2.00 18.69 9.36
CA GLU A 326 -2.67 17.59 10.05
C GLU A 326 -1.66 16.67 10.74
N CYS A 327 -2.19 15.75 11.55
CA CYS A 327 -1.35 14.76 12.19
C CYS A 327 -0.67 13.81 11.19
N PRO A 328 0.58 13.38 11.44
CA PRO A 328 1.22 12.32 10.67
C PRO A 328 0.41 11.02 10.66
N PRO A 329 0.59 10.16 9.64
CA PRO A 329 -0.05 8.84 9.61
C PRO A 329 0.18 8.05 10.90
N GLY A 330 -0.86 7.35 11.38
CA GLY A 330 -0.81 6.61 12.66
C GLY A 330 -1.04 7.47 13.91
N THR A 331 -1.38 8.75 13.74
CA THR A 331 -1.68 9.66 14.87
C THR A 331 -2.93 10.52 14.64
N TRP A 332 -3.57 10.97 15.72
CA TRP A 332 -4.83 11.72 15.67
C TRP A 332 -4.98 12.74 16.81
N GLY A 333 -5.98 13.62 16.69
CA GLY A 333 -6.34 14.60 17.72
C GLY A 333 -5.34 15.77 17.82
N LEU A 334 -5.58 16.70 18.74
CA LEU A 334 -4.83 17.98 18.80
C LEU A 334 -3.33 17.83 19.06
N ASN A 335 -2.93 16.77 19.77
CA ASN A 335 -1.54 16.48 20.12
C ASN A 335 -0.91 15.36 19.28
N CYS A 336 -1.61 14.85 18.26
CA CYS A 336 -1.16 13.71 17.45
C CYS A 336 -0.81 12.49 18.31
N SER A 337 -1.77 12.08 19.14
CA SER A 337 -1.70 10.85 19.92
C SER A 337 -1.69 9.64 18.99
N GLN A 338 -1.02 8.57 19.40
CA GLN A 338 -0.99 7.32 18.63
C GLN A 338 -2.41 6.75 18.43
N CYS A 339 -2.67 6.20 17.25
CA CYS A 339 -3.88 5.43 16.99
C CYS A 339 -3.97 4.21 17.93
N THR A 340 -5.19 3.70 18.10
CA THR A 340 -5.41 2.48 18.90
C THR A 340 -4.77 1.25 18.24
N THR A 341 -4.56 0.19 19.02
CA THR A 341 -4.00 -1.10 18.54
C THR A 341 -4.84 -1.77 17.45
N GLY A 342 -6.13 -1.41 17.33
CA GLY A 342 -7.01 -1.92 16.27
C GLY A 342 -6.72 -1.36 14.87
N CYS A 343 -6.08 -0.19 14.78
CA CYS A 343 -5.71 0.44 13.51
C CYS A 343 -4.49 1.36 13.66
N PRO A 344 -3.31 0.82 14.06
CA PRO A 344 -2.18 1.61 14.51
C PRO A 344 -1.65 2.60 13.46
N ASN A 345 -1.85 2.29 12.18
CA ASN A 345 -1.33 3.08 11.06
C ASN A 345 -2.42 3.82 10.24
N ASN A 346 -3.72 3.60 10.50
CA ASN A 346 -4.79 4.07 9.60
C ASN A 346 -6.07 4.56 10.29
N CYS A 347 -5.95 5.16 11.47
CA CYS A 347 -7.08 5.84 12.10
C CYS A 347 -7.38 7.20 11.45
N GLN A 348 -8.60 7.70 11.64
CA GLN A 348 -8.99 9.05 11.25
C GLN A 348 -8.21 10.07 12.12
N VAL A 349 -7.60 11.06 11.49
CA VAL A 349 -6.86 12.16 12.13
C VAL A 349 -7.73 13.04 13.01
N ASP A 350 -9.05 13.13 12.74
CA ASP A 350 -9.98 13.96 13.52
C ASP A 350 -10.25 13.36 14.91
N ASP A 351 -10.75 12.12 14.96
CA ASP A 351 -11.30 11.50 16.18
C ASP A 351 -10.66 10.16 16.58
N GLY A 352 -9.66 9.68 15.81
CA GLY A 352 -8.99 8.42 16.06
C GLY A 352 -9.80 7.18 15.73
N SER A 353 -10.97 7.34 15.09
CA SER A 353 -11.79 6.21 14.63
C SER A 353 -11.03 5.35 13.63
N CYS A 354 -11.22 4.04 13.71
CA CYS A 354 -10.62 3.13 12.74
C CYS A 354 -11.45 3.07 11.46
N GLU A 355 -10.78 2.87 10.33
CA GLU A 355 -11.46 2.50 9.10
C GLU A 355 -12.27 1.23 9.34
N ILE A 356 -13.50 1.21 8.83
CA ILE A 356 -14.35 0.04 8.94
C ILE A 356 -13.94 -0.98 7.88
N LYS A 357 -13.13 -1.95 8.28
CA LYS A 357 -12.94 -3.19 7.52
C LYS A 357 -14.13 -4.10 7.81
N CYS A 358 -14.82 -4.57 6.76
CA CYS A 358 -15.89 -5.56 6.91
C CYS A 358 -15.53 -6.90 6.25
N PRO A 359 -14.55 -7.65 6.78
CA PRO A 359 -14.22 -8.95 6.22
C PRO A 359 -15.44 -9.88 6.35
N GLY A 360 -15.93 -10.38 5.22
CA GLY A 360 -17.06 -11.31 5.23
C GLY A 360 -18.43 -10.64 5.13
N PHE A 361 -18.51 -9.35 4.77
CA PHE A 361 -19.78 -8.66 4.56
C PHE A 361 -19.84 -7.94 3.20
N ILE A 362 -21.05 -7.86 2.62
CA ILE A 362 -21.30 -7.27 1.29
C ILE A 362 -21.41 -5.73 1.33
N ASN A 363 -21.68 -5.15 2.50
CA ASN A 363 -22.00 -3.73 2.63
C ASN A 363 -21.08 -2.95 3.60
N PRO A 364 -19.76 -2.89 3.36
CA PRO A 364 -18.95 -1.86 4.00
C PRO A 364 -19.54 -0.46 3.75
N PRO A 365 -19.59 0.43 4.76
CA PRO A 365 -19.05 0.31 6.12
C PRO A 365 -20.01 -0.28 7.18
N PHE A 366 -21.20 -0.77 6.82
CA PHE A 366 -22.23 -1.18 7.78
C PHE A 366 -22.01 -2.58 8.40
N CYS A 367 -21.28 -3.45 7.70
CA CYS A 367 -20.93 -4.81 8.14
C CYS A 367 -22.08 -5.62 8.76
N ASN A 368 -23.30 -5.54 8.23
CA ASN A 368 -24.46 -6.26 8.80
C ASN A 368 -25.05 -7.32 7.84
N GLN A 369 -24.61 -7.35 6.59
CA GLN A 369 -25.01 -8.35 5.60
C GLN A 369 -23.81 -9.24 5.24
N THR A 370 -23.84 -10.51 5.64
CA THR A 370 -22.74 -11.45 5.41
C THR A 370 -22.56 -11.81 3.94
N CYS A 371 -21.37 -12.22 3.55
CA CYS A 371 -21.11 -12.77 2.22
C CYS A 371 -21.98 -13.97 1.89
N GLU A 372 -22.30 -14.11 0.61
CA GLU A 372 -22.84 -15.35 0.06
C GLU A 372 -21.88 -16.52 0.34
N SER A 373 -22.45 -17.72 0.49
CA SER A 373 -21.66 -18.94 0.73
C SER A 373 -20.59 -19.11 -0.36
N GLY A 374 -19.35 -19.32 0.08
CA GLY A 374 -18.20 -19.47 -0.82
C GLY A 374 -17.49 -18.14 -1.14
N TRP A 375 -17.82 -17.04 -0.48
CA TRP A 375 -17.14 -15.76 -0.61
C TRP A 375 -16.73 -15.18 0.75
N PHE A 376 -15.64 -14.42 0.78
CA PHE A 376 -15.12 -13.81 2.00
C PHE A 376 -14.38 -12.48 1.74
N GLY A 377 -13.96 -11.83 2.84
CA GLY A 377 -13.22 -10.55 2.83
C GLY A 377 -14.08 -9.33 2.52
N ASP A 378 -13.45 -8.15 2.47
CA ASP A 378 -14.15 -6.87 2.32
C ASP A 378 -14.90 -6.80 0.99
N GLY A 379 -16.23 -6.57 1.04
CA GLY A 379 -17.08 -6.55 -0.15
C GLY A 379 -17.22 -7.91 -0.84
N CYS A 380 -16.87 -9.01 -0.14
CA CYS A 380 -17.00 -10.38 -0.63
C CYS A 380 -16.27 -10.65 -1.95
N LYS A 381 -15.10 -10.02 -2.12
CA LYS A 381 -14.28 -10.04 -3.35
C LYS A 381 -13.38 -11.27 -3.51
N TYR A 382 -13.29 -12.14 -2.50
CA TYR A 382 -12.46 -13.34 -2.57
C TYR A 382 -13.34 -14.60 -2.58
N GLN A 383 -13.03 -15.51 -3.49
CA GLN A 383 -13.72 -16.79 -3.61
C GLN A 383 -13.05 -17.86 -2.75
N CYS A 384 -13.86 -18.70 -2.12
CA CYS A 384 -13.41 -19.76 -1.24
C CYS A 384 -12.97 -21.00 -2.04
N HIS A 385 -11.71 -21.41 -1.88
CA HIS A 385 -11.15 -22.59 -2.56
C HIS A 385 -10.74 -23.70 -1.56
N CYS A 386 -11.54 -23.91 -0.51
CA CYS A 386 -11.30 -24.93 0.51
C CYS A 386 -12.02 -26.26 0.19
N GLU A 387 -11.50 -27.40 0.67
CA GLU A 387 -12.14 -28.75 0.59
C GLU A 387 -13.41 -28.89 1.48
N GLY A 388 -14.08 -27.76 1.72
CA GLY A 388 -15.18 -27.54 2.65
C GLY A 388 -15.56 -26.06 2.64
N LYS A 389 -15.86 -25.50 3.82
CA LYS A 389 -16.15 -24.07 3.96
C LYS A 389 -14.91 -23.31 4.46
N CYS A 390 -14.81 -22.05 4.10
CA CYS A 390 -13.95 -21.09 4.80
C CYS A 390 -14.76 -20.28 5.81
N ASP A 391 -14.08 -19.73 6.80
CA ASP A 391 -14.64 -18.71 7.68
C ASP A 391 -14.76 -17.33 6.98
N THR A 392 -15.28 -16.32 7.68
CA THR A 392 -15.43 -14.95 7.14
C THR A 392 -14.09 -14.27 6.80
N SER A 393 -13.00 -14.79 7.35
CA SER A 393 -11.64 -14.33 7.06
C SER A 393 -11.01 -15.08 5.88
N GLY A 394 -11.59 -16.19 5.41
CA GLY A 394 -11.08 -17.02 4.33
C GLY A 394 -10.26 -18.24 4.77
N TYR A 395 -10.13 -18.52 6.06
CA TYR A 395 -9.41 -19.71 6.52
C TYR A 395 -10.26 -20.97 6.34
N CYS A 396 -9.64 -22.02 5.80
CA CYS A 396 -10.32 -23.28 5.58
C CYS A 396 -10.61 -24.01 6.89
N THR A 397 -11.88 -24.35 7.12
CA THR A 397 -12.31 -25.11 8.30
C THR A 397 -11.66 -26.49 8.43
N LYS A 398 -11.18 -27.06 7.32
CA LYS A 398 -10.44 -28.33 7.27
C LYS A 398 -8.94 -28.17 7.02
N ASN A 399 -8.42 -26.93 7.00
CA ASN A 399 -7.02 -26.63 6.66
C ASN A 399 -6.53 -27.22 5.33
N LYS A 400 -7.42 -27.41 4.35
CA LYS A 400 -7.08 -27.94 3.01
C LYS A 400 -7.73 -27.16 1.89
N CYS A 401 -6.94 -26.89 0.86
CA CYS A 401 -7.40 -26.31 -0.40
C CYS A 401 -7.95 -27.39 -1.34
N ILE A 402 -8.91 -27.02 -2.20
CA ILE A 402 -9.29 -27.88 -3.33
C ILE A 402 -8.13 -27.98 -4.33
N GLY A 403 -8.13 -29.03 -5.15
CA GLY A 403 -7.11 -29.22 -6.19
C GLY A 403 -7.01 -28.01 -7.12
N GLY A 404 -5.77 -27.60 -7.44
CA GLY A 404 -5.48 -26.43 -8.26
C GLY A 404 -5.30 -25.13 -7.50
N TRP A 405 -5.39 -25.15 -6.16
CA TRP A 405 -5.23 -23.98 -5.30
C TRP A 405 -4.31 -24.27 -4.11
N PHE A 406 -3.53 -23.27 -3.70
CA PHE A 406 -2.62 -23.36 -2.55
C PHE A 406 -2.36 -21.99 -1.91
N GLY A 407 -1.47 -21.98 -0.91
CA GLY A 407 -0.97 -20.76 -0.25
C GLY A 407 -2.01 -20.08 0.66
N TYR A 408 -1.75 -18.82 0.98
CA TYR A 408 -2.53 -18.05 1.95
C TYR A 408 -4.01 -18.02 1.57
N LYS A 409 -4.83 -18.65 2.43
CA LYS A 409 -6.29 -18.76 2.27
C LYS A 409 -6.72 -19.40 0.94
N CYS A 410 -5.88 -20.27 0.38
CA CYS A 410 -6.12 -20.98 -0.88
C CYS A 410 -6.40 -20.05 -2.07
N GLN A 411 -5.76 -18.87 -2.12
CA GLN A 411 -6.03 -17.88 -3.17
C GLN A 411 -5.07 -17.99 -4.35
N TYR A 412 -3.97 -18.73 -4.23
CA TYR A 412 -3.01 -18.89 -5.31
C TYR A 412 -3.38 -20.07 -6.18
N ARG A 413 -3.40 -19.85 -7.49
CA ARG A 413 -3.58 -20.90 -8.48
C ARG A 413 -2.32 -21.73 -8.56
N ASP A 414 -2.43 -23.05 -8.38
CA ASP A 414 -1.30 -23.98 -8.49
C ASP A 414 -1.13 -24.47 -9.93
N LEU A 415 -0.03 -24.08 -10.59
CA LEU A 415 0.27 -24.52 -11.95
C LEU A 415 0.53 -26.03 -12.03
N MET A 416 0.96 -26.69 -10.94
CA MET A 416 1.23 -28.13 -10.93
C MET A 416 0.00 -28.97 -11.28
N TYR A 417 -1.20 -28.47 -10.96
CA TYR A 417 -2.47 -29.14 -11.26
C TYR A 417 -2.71 -29.37 -12.76
N TRP A 418 -2.14 -28.54 -13.64
CA TRP A 418 -2.23 -28.68 -15.10
C TRP A 418 -0.93 -29.17 -15.75
N SER A 419 0.01 -29.69 -14.96
CA SER A 419 1.23 -30.30 -15.50
C SER A 419 0.92 -31.65 -16.18
N ASN A 420 1.71 -32.01 -17.18
CA ASN A 420 1.65 -33.33 -17.84
C ASN A 420 2.56 -34.34 -17.14
N LEU A 421 2.80 -34.16 -15.83
CA LEU A 421 3.65 -35.08 -15.08
C LEU A 421 2.85 -36.36 -14.77
N GLU A 422 3.12 -37.41 -15.54
CA GLU A 422 2.51 -38.73 -15.33
C GLU A 422 3.09 -39.46 -14.11
N ALA A 423 4.28 -39.06 -13.65
CA ALA A 423 4.98 -39.64 -12.51
C ALA A 423 4.61 -38.92 -11.19
N ASN A 424 3.97 -39.65 -10.27
CA ASN A 424 3.72 -39.30 -8.86
C ASN A 424 2.81 -38.11 -8.58
N LYS A 425 1.48 -38.35 -8.62
CA LYS A 425 0.44 -37.47 -8.04
C LYS A 425 0.68 -37.04 -6.59
N LEU A 426 1.60 -37.69 -5.88
CA LEU A 426 1.93 -37.41 -4.48
C LEU A 426 2.52 -36.00 -4.27
N ILE A 427 3.27 -35.44 -5.23
CA ILE A 427 3.94 -34.14 -5.01
C ILE A 427 3.01 -32.92 -5.13
N PHE A 428 1.75 -33.11 -5.51
CA PHE A 428 0.75 -32.05 -5.66
C PHE A 428 -0.64 -32.52 -5.18
N ASP A 429 -0.68 -33.45 -4.22
CA ASP A 429 -1.92 -33.98 -3.62
C ASP A 429 -2.48 -33.11 -2.49
N ASN A 430 -1.91 -31.91 -2.29
CA ASN A 430 -2.21 -31.00 -1.17
C ASN A 430 -2.02 -31.67 0.21
N ASN A 431 -0.98 -32.49 0.35
CA ASN A 431 -0.60 -33.12 1.62
C ASN A 431 0.92 -33.14 1.84
N ASP A 432 1.37 -32.33 2.79
CA ASP A 432 2.79 -32.13 3.11
C ASP A 432 3.48 -33.35 3.74
N ASP A 433 2.72 -34.39 4.10
CA ASP A 433 3.21 -35.63 4.72
C ASP A 433 3.47 -36.77 3.72
N THR A 434 2.96 -36.66 2.50
CA THR A 434 3.13 -37.67 1.44
C THR A 434 4.31 -37.30 0.54
N CYS A 435 5.40 -38.07 0.63
CA CYS A 435 6.64 -37.74 -0.09
C CYS A 435 7.04 -38.81 -1.10
N ILE A 436 7.67 -38.37 -2.19
CA ILE A 436 8.30 -39.29 -3.14
C ILE A 436 9.58 -39.86 -2.53
N ASN A 437 9.88 -41.09 -2.95
CA ASN A 437 11.14 -41.75 -2.64
C ASN A 437 11.76 -42.16 -3.98
N LEU A 438 12.45 -41.21 -4.62
CA LEU A 438 13.12 -41.41 -5.89
C LEU A 438 14.63 -41.47 -5.67
N ASN A 439 15.31 -42.41 -6.32
CA ASN A 439 16.78 -42.45 -6.41
C ASN A 439 17.33 -41.44 -7.43
N ASN A 440 16.54 -40.44 -7.84
CA ASN A 440 16.89 -39.49 -8.89
C ASN A 440 16.97 -38.08 -8.30
N ASP A 441 18.00 -37.35 -8.69
CA ASP A 441 18.30 -35.99 -8.19
C ASP A 441 17.78 -34.91 -9.15
N SER A 442 16.91 -35.29 -10.09
CA SER A 442 16.37 -34.40 -11.10
C SER A 442 14.93 -34.78 -11.42
N ILE A 443 14.08 -33.77 -11.58
CA ILE A 443 12.72 -33.91 -12.11
C ILE A 443 12.47 -32.84 -13.17
N GLU A 444 11.87 -33.23 -14.29
CA GLU A 444 11.44 -32.32 -15.35
C GLU A 444 9.91 -32.36 -15.43
N ILE A 445 9.30 -31.19 -15.29
CA ILE A 445 7.85 -31.03 -15.18
C ILE A 445 7.40 -30.30 -16.45
N PRO A 446 6.73 -30.99 -17.39
CA PRO A 446 6.26 -30.37 -18.62
C PRO A 446 4.82 -29.85 -18.49
N TRP A 447 4.54 -28.71 -19.10
CA TRP A 447 3.19 -28.20 -19.35
C TRP A 447 2.89 -28.20 -20.85
N LYS A 448 1.60 -28.33 -21.19
CA LYS A 448 1.14 -28.20 -22.57
C LYS A 448 1.24 -26.75 -23.04
N GLU A 449 0.69 -25.83 -22.24
CA GLU A 449 0.66 -24.40 -22.51
C GLU A 449 1.81 -23.68 -21.79
N PRO A 450 2.31 -22.55 -22.33
CA PRO A 450 3.31 -21.73 -21.65
C PRO A 450 2.78 -21.11 -20.36
N ASN A 451 3.69 -20.82 -19.43
CA ASN A 451 3.40 -20.17 -18.14
C ASN A 451 4.44 -19.08 -17.84
N VAL A 452 4.11 -18.18 -16.91
CA VAL A 452 5.00 -17.14 -16.38
C VAL A 452 5.37 -17.51 -14.94
N PHE A 453 6.65 -17.43 -14.59
CA PHE A 453 7.13 -17.78 -13.25
C PHE A 453 7.12 -16.55 -12.34
N THR A 454 6.76 -16.76 -11.07
CA THR A 454 6.88 -15.74 -10.02
C THR A 454 7.60 -16.31 -8.82
N TRP A 455 7.05 -17.37 -8.22
CA TRP A 455 7.67 -18.13 -7.14
C TRP A 455 7.12 -19.55 -7.09
N LEU A 456 7.78 -20.41 -6.32
CA LEU A 456 7.32 -21.76 -6.01
C LEU A 456 7.49 -22.07 -4.53
N ARG A 457 6.71 -23.04 -4.04
CA ARG A 457 6.79 -23.60 -2.68
C ARG A 457 7.24 -25.04 -2.75
N ILE A 458 8.17 -25.42 -1.89
CA ILE A 458 8.65 -26.79 -1.74
C ILE A 458 8.55 -27.22 -0.29
N VAL A 459 7.98 -28.40 -0.08
CA VAL A 459 8.02 -29.12 1.19
C VAL A 459 8.89 -30.35 1.02
N ALA A 460 9.89 -30.53 1.87
CA ALA A 460 10.76 -31.70 1.87
C ALA A 460 10.67 -32.48 3.18
N LYS A 461 10.87 -33.80 3.11
CA LYS A 461 10.94 -34.66 4.31
C LYS A 461 12.25 -34.45 5.06
N ASN A 462 13.36 -34.23 4.34
CA ASN A 462 14.67 -33.99 4.94
C ASN A 462 15.04 -32.51 4.84
N GLU A 463 15.02 -31.84 5.99
CA GLU A 463 15.33 -30.41 6.16
C GLU A 463 16.72 -30.04 5.64
N THR A 464 17.66 -30.99 5.65
CA THR A 464 19.03 -30.75 5.19
C THR A 464 19.16 -30.64 3.67
N PHE A 465 18.16 -31.07 2.91
CA PHE A 465 18.21 -31.11 1.45
C PHE A 465 17.62 -29.87 0.79
N LEU A 466 16.87 -29.03 1.51
CA LEU A 466 16.23 -27.81 0.99
C LEU A 466 17.23 -26.84 0.31
N THR A 467 18.50 -26.86 0.73
CA THR A 467 19.54 -25.93 0.29
C THR A 467 20.30 -26.37 -0.98
N ASP A 468 20.03 -27.57 -1.50
CA ASP A 468 20.66 -28.10 -2.72
C ASP A 468 19.80 -27.92 -3.98
N LEU A 469 18.69 -27.20 -3.88
CA LEU A 469 17.77 -26.96 -4.99
C LEU A 469 18.43 -26.07 -6.06
N LYS A 470 18.35 -26.52 -7.32
CA LYS A 470 18.59 -25.69 -8.50
C LYS A 470 17.37 -25.70 -9.39
N ILE A 471 16.95 -24.50 -9.80
CA ILE A 471 15.77 -24.29 -10.64
C ILE A 471 16.21 -23.87 -12.04
N GLN A 472 15.65 -24.52 -13.07
CA GLN A 472 15.90 -24.16 -14.46
C GLN A 472 14.62 -24.23 -15.28
N PHE A 473 14.53 -23.39 -16.31
CA PHE A 473 13.35 -23.25 -17.16
C PHE A 473 13.68 -23.55 -18.61
N LYS A 474 12.72 -24.09 -19.35
CA LYS A 474 12.86 -24.32 -20.79
C LYS A 474 11.56 -24.00 -21.55
N LYS A 475 11.74 -23.35 -22.70
CA LYS A 475 10.68 -23.15 -23.70
C LYS A 475 10.59 -24.35 -24.62
N LYS A 476 9.38 -24.81 -24.95
CA LYS A 476 9.16 -25.93 -25.88
C LYS A 476 9.03 -25.41 -27.32
N GLU A 477 10.04 -24.68 -27.78
CA GLU A 477 10.14 -24.29 -29.20
C GLU A 477 10.89 -25.36 -29.99
N LYS A 478 10.53 -25.59 -31.26
CA LYS A 478 11.05 -26.69 -32.12
C LYS A 478 12.59 -26.72 -32.32
N LYS A 479 13.36 -25.80 -31.74
CA LYS A 479 14.83 -25.74 -31.77
C LYS A 479 15.51 -25.39 -30.43
N SER A 480 14.78 -25.13 -29.35
CA SER A 480 15.42 -24.77 -28.07
C SER A 480 15.74 -26.00 -27.23
N ILE A 481 17.03 -26.30 -27.08
CA ILE A 481 17.54 -27.36 -26.20
C ILE A 481 18.00 -26.78 -24.85
N LEU A 482 18.21 -25.46 -24.78
CA LEU A 482 18.83 -24.77 -23.65
C LEU A 482 17.85 -24.60 -22.47
N PHE A 483 18.34 -24.93 -21.28
CA PHE A 483 17.71 -24.58 -20.01
C PHE A 483 18.28 -23.25 -19.52
N LEU A 484 17.40 -22.32 -19.15
CA LEU A 484 17.73 -21.03 -18.57
C LEU A 484 17.73 -21.15 -17.04
N PRO A 485 18.72 -20.58 -16.33
CA PRO A 485 18.76 -20.62 -14.88
C PRO A 485 17.74 -19.68 -14.24
N CYS A 486 17.43 -19.92 -12.97
CA CYS A 486 16.75 -19.00 -12.07
C CYS A 486 17.77 -17.95 -11.59
N GLU A 487 17.62 -16.68 -11.98
CA GLU A 487 18.58 -15.62 -11.65
C GLU A 487 18.15 -14.84 -10.40
N ASN A 488 19.09 -14.37 -9.57
CA ASN A 488 18.80 -13.63 -8.33
C ASN A 488 17.81 -14.35 -7.40
N GLU A 489 18.08 -15.63 -7.11
CA GLU A 489 17.22 -16.45 -6.26
C GLU A 489 17.06 -15.83 -4.86
N GLN A 490 15.81 -15.69 -4.42
CA GLN A 490 15.47 -15.28 -3.06
C GLN A 490 14.74 -16.42 -2.36
N PHE A 491 15.06 -16.63 -1.09
CA PHE A 491 14.60 -17.78 -0.31
C PHE A 491 13.86 -17.31 0.94
N TYR A 492 12.72 -17.94 1.19
CA TYR A 492 11.93 -17.71 2.40
C TYR A 492 11.57 -19.04 3.06
N LEU A 493 12.05 -19.24 4.28
CA LEU A 493 11.74 -20.44 5.06
C LEU A 493 10.46 -20.20 5.87
N ILE A 494 9.42 -20.93 5.55
CA ILE A 494 8.13 -20.84 6.26
C ILE A 494 8.24 -21.58 7.59
N ASP A 495 8.84 -22.76 7.54
CA ASP A 495 9.14 -23.65 8.66
C ASP A 495 10.33 -24.55 8.30
N THR A 496 10.76 -25.45 9.19
CA THR A 496 11.98 -26.26 8.98
C THR A 496 11.96 -27.17 7.75
N ARG A 497 10.78 -27.44 7.18
CA ARG A 497 10.57 -28.33 6.03
C ARG A 497 10.06 -27.63 4.78
N THR A 498 9.65 -26.37 4.88
CA THR A 498 8.97 -25.63 3.82
C THR A 498 9.75 -24.40 3.36
N LEU A 499 10.07 -24.35 2.07
CA LEU A 499 10.85 -23.30 1.44
C LEU A 499 10.09 -22.69 0.26
N ASP A 500 9.93 -21.38 0.27
CA ASP A 500 9.50 -20.62 -0.90
C ASP A 500 10.71 -20.02 -1.62
N VAL A 501 10.65 -20.03 -2.95
CA VAL A 501 11.74 -19.58 -3.81
C VAL A 501 11.21 -18.65 -4.90
N TRP A 502 11.78 -17.45 -4.96
CA TRP A 502 11.58 -16.46 -6.03
C TRP A 502 12.84 -16.37 -6.87
N CYS A 503 12.68 -15.98 -8.13
CA CYS A 503 13.81 -15.52 -8.94
C CYS A 503 13.34 -14.65 -10.10
N ASP A 504 14.30 -13.93 -10.68
CA ASP A 504 14.09 -13.14 -11.87
C ASP A 504 13.98 -14.04 -13.09
N PHE A 505 12.76 -14.12 -13.62
CA PHE A 505 12.48 -14.75 -14.90
C PHE A 505 11.43 -13.93 -15.64
N ASN A 506 11.84 -13.31 -16.75
CA ASN A 506 11.01 -12.38 -17.54
C ASN A 506 10.61 -12.97 -18.91
N GLU A 507 10.54 -14.30 -18.97
CA GLU A 507 10.11 -15.05 -20.14
C GLU A 507 8.98 -16.03 -19.78
N THR A 508 8.43 -16.69 -20.79
CA THR A 508 7.52 -17.83 -20.58
C THR A 508 8.30 -19.14 -20.56
N PHE A 509 7.79 -20.14 -19.84
CA PHE A 509 8.35 -21.49 -19.79
C PHE A 509 7.27 -22.55 -20.01
N GLN A 510 7.69 -23.73 -20.49
CA GLN A 510 6.82 -24.91 -20.64
C GLN A 510 7.42 -26.15 -19.96
N VAL A 511 8.67 -26.10 -19.53
CA VAL A 511 9.30 -27.16 -18.74
C VAL A 511 10.03 -26.51 -17.57
N LEU A 512 9.74 -26.97 -16.36
CA LEU A 512 10.46 -26.64 -15.13
C LEU A 512 11.35 -27.83 -14.80
N LYS A 513 12.64 -27.59 -14.63
CA LYS A 513 13.60 -28.60 -14.20
C LYS A 513 14.10 -28.24 -12.82
N LEU A 514 13.90 -29.16 -11.89
CA LEU A 514 14.44 -29.06 -10.54
C LEU A 514 15.52 -30.12 -10.39
N THR A 515 16.68 -29.72 -9.87
CA THR A 515 17.78 -30.65 -9.55
C THR A 515 18.27 -30.45 -8.12
N GLY A 516 18.81 -31.51 -7.53
CA GLY A 516 19.34 -31.53 -6.17
C GLY A 516 18.78 -32.67 -5.33
N LYS A 517 19.41 -32.93 -4.17
CA LYS A 517 19.00 -33.97 -3.20
C LYS A 517 17.60 -33.76 -2.65
N VAL A 518 17.08 -32.54 -2.69
CA VAL A 518 15.70 -32.22 -2.28
C VAL A 518 14.68 -33.09 -3.03
N ILE A 519 14.95 -33.44 -4.29
CA ILE A 519 14.10 -34.27 -5.14
C ILE A 519 13.94 -35.69 -4.59
N GLN A 520 14.95 -36.23 -3.88
CA GLN A 520 14.86 -37.55 -3.25
C GLN A 520 13.86 -37.60 -2.08
N SER A 521 13.47 -36.43 -1.55
CA SER A 521 12.64 -36.31 -0.35
C SER A 521 11.47 -35.33 -0.50
N LEU A 522 11.11 -34.98 -1.74
CA LEU A 522 10.08 -34.00 -2.06
C LEU A 522 8.70 -34.49 -1.63
N CYS A 523 8.02 -33.71 -0.80
CA CYS A 523 6.65 -33.98 -0.34
C CYS A 523 5.65 -33.18 -1.14
N THR A 524 5.87 -31.87 -1.27
CA THR A 524 4.95 -31.00 -2.00
C THR A 524 5.73 -30.02 -2.85
N LEU A 525 5.24 -29.79 -4.07
CA LEU A 525 5.70 -28.74 -4.96
C LEU A 525 4.46 -27.98 -5.43
N ASN A 526 4.42 -26.69 -5.16
CA ASN A 526 3.44 -25.78 -5.75
C ASN A 526 4.16 -24.75 -6.59
N VAL A 527 3.64 -24.44 -7.77
CA VAL A 527 4.21 -23.41 -8.64
C VAL A 527 3.18 -22.31 -8.82
N ASN A 528 3.52 -21.08 -8.41
CA ASN A 528 2.55 -20.00 -8.36
C ASN A 528 2.08 -19.57 -9.76
N GLY A 529 0.77 -19.61 -9.98
CA GLY A 529 0.07 -19.09 -11.15
C GLY A 529 -0.61 -17.74 -10.94
N GLY A 530 -0.47 -17.13 -9.75
CA GLY A 530 -1.07 -15.86 -9.38
C GLY A 530 -2.42 -16.01 -8.67
N ARG A 531 -2.96 -14.87 -8.21
CA ARG A 531 -4.30 -14.76 -7.61
C ARG A 531 -5.23 -14.01 -8.54
N ASN A 532 -6.51 -14.39 -8.64
CA ASN A 532 -7.47 -13.66 -9.46
C ASN A 532 -7.84 -12.31 -8.81
N VAL A 533 -7.36 -11.21 -9.38
CA VAL A 533 -7.52 -9.85 -8.85
C VAL A 533 -8.71 -9.11 -9.46
N ALA A 534 -9.39 -9.69 -10.46
CA ALA A 534 -10.53 -9.06 -11.13
C ALA A 534 -11.88 -9.34 -10.45
N LEU A 535 -11.98 -10.37 -9.61
CA LEU A 535 -13.23 -10.80 -8.98
C LEU A 535 -13.94 -9.67 -8.25
N LYS A 536 -15.21 -9.46 -8.64
CA LYS A 536 -16.14 -8.45 -8.09
C LYS A 536 -15.55 -7.04 -7.98
N GLN A 537 -14.57 -6.72 -8.82
CA GLN A 537 -13.99 -5.39 -8.89
C GLN A 537 -14.92 -4.42 -9.63
N ASN A 538 -14.59 -3.13 -9.56
CA ASN A 538 -15.34 -2.11 -10.25
C ASN A 538 -15.18 -2.27 -11.76
N THR A 539 -16.29 -2.27 -12.50
CA THR A 539 -16.30 -2.47 -13.95
C THR A 539 -17.13 -1.42 -14.65
N ILE A 540 -16.76 -1.12 -15.90
CA ILE A 540 -17.48 -0.19 -16.77
C ILE A 540 -17.59 -0.82 -18.15
N GLN A 541 -18.68 -0.54 -18.87
CA GLN A 541 -18.80 -0.89 -20.28
C GLN A 541 -19.48 0.23 -21.07
N SER A 542 -19.29 0.26 -22.39
CA SER A 542 -19.83 1.31 -23.28
C SER A 542 -21.35 1.47 -23.24
N GLY A 543 -22.07 0.41 -22.88
CA GLY A 543 -23.50 0.41 -22.57
C GLY A 543 -24.02 -1.02 -22.44
N SER A 544 -25.16 -1.27 -21.80
CA SER A 544 -25.68 -2.64 -21.59
C SER A 544 -26.71 -3.06 -22.64
N TYR A 545 -26.65 -4.31 -23.08
CA TYR A 545 -27.65 -4.89 -23.98
C TYR A 545 -28.98 -5.13 -23.27
N THR A 546 -30.08 -4.74 -23.90
CA THR A 546 -31.44 -5.01 -23.41
C THR A 546 -32.32 -5.56 -24.52
N SER A 547 -33.30 -6.39 -24.15
CA SER A 547 -34.31 -6.92 -25.06
C SER A 547 -35.58 -7.27 -24.28
N SER A 548 -36.61 -7.81 -24.95
CA SER A 548 -37.79 -8.35 -24.27
C SER A 548 -37.49 -9.49 -23.30
N ARG A 549 -36.33 -10.15 -23.42
CA ARG A 549 -35.90 -11.27 -22.56
C ARG A 549 -34.80 -10.93 -21.55
N TYR A 550 -34.11 -9.81 -21.72
CA TYR A 550 -32.92 -9.47 -20.93
C TYR A 550 -32.96 -8.01 -20.51
N THR A 551 -32.82 -7.79 -19.21
CA THR A 551 -32.72 -6.47 -18.58
C THR A 551 -31.29 -5.97 -18.55
N VAL A 552 -31.08 -4.73 -18.08
CA VAL A 552 -29.73 -4.18 -17.87
C VAL A 552 -28.94 -5.00 -16.83
N GLU A 553 -29.59 -5.43 -15.76
CA GLU A 553 -28.95 -6.21 -14.68
C GLU A 553 -28.45 -7.58 -15.16
N ASP A 554 -29.14 -8.15 -16.16
CA ASP A 554 -28.76 -9.44 -16.74
C ASP A 554 -27.47 -9.36 -17.59
N THR A 555 -27.07 -8.17 -18.05
CA THR A 555 -26.02 -7.95 -19.06
C THR A 555 -24.97 -6.89 -18.66
N GLN A 556 -25.06 -6.39 -17.44
CA GLN A 556 -24.17 -5.37 -16.90
C GLN A 556 -22.71 -5.84 -16.84
N SER A 557 -21.78 -4.88 -16.80
CA SER A 557 -20.35 -5.13 -16.88
C SER A 557 -19.82 -6.06 -15.78
N SER A 558 -20.40 -6.01 -14.58
CA SER A 558 -19.94 -6.81 -13.44
C SER A 558 -20.20 -8.32 -13.58
N LYS A 559 -21.04 -8.72 -14.55
CA LYS A 559 -21.26 -10.14 -14.86
C LYS A 559 -20.00 -10.85 -15.36
N ALA A 560 -19.08 -10.12 -15.98
CA ALA A 560 -17.82 -10.70 -16.47
C ALA A 560 -16.76 -10.91 -15.37
N VAL A 561 -17.03 -10.58 -14.11
CA VAL A 561 -16.08 -10.77 -12.99
C VAL A 561 -16.79 -11.37 -11.78
N ASP A 562 -17.84 -12.16 -12.01
CA ASP A 562 -18.67 -12.71 -10.94
C ASP A 562 -18.17 -14.07 -10.41
N GLY A 563 -17.06 -14.58 -10.96
CA GLY A 563 -16.39 -15.81 -10.50
C GLY A 563 -17.11 -17.07 -10.96
N LYS A 564 -17.75 -17.03 -12.12
CA LYS A 564 -18.47 -18.17 -12.71
C LYS A 564 -17.97 -18.48 -14.12
N PRO A 565 -16.66 -18.82 -14.29
CA PRO A 565 -16.08 -19.16 -15.59
C PRO A 565 -16.73 -20.37 -16.28
N GLN A 566 -17.46 -21.20 -15.52
CA GLN A 566 -18.18 -22.37 -16.03
C GLN A 566 -19.52 -22.01 -16.70
N ILE A 567 -20.06 -20.82 -16.42
CA ILE A 567 -21.36 -20.36 -16.94
C ILE A 567 -21.12 -19.50 -18.18
N THR A 568 -21.00 -20.16 -19.33
CA THR A 568 -20.70 -19.49 -20.60
C THR A 568 -21.91 -19.33 -21.52
N LYS A 569 -23.11 -19.76 -21.08
CA LYS A 569 -24.34 -19.59 -21.85
C LYS A 569 -25.03 -18.30 -21.46
N PHE A 570 -25.37 -17.48 -22.46
CA PHE A 570 -25.96 -16.17 -22.19
C PHE A 570 -27.32 -16.22 -21.48
N ALA A 571 -28.11 -17.27 -21.71
CA ALA A 571 -29.39 -17.47 -21.04
C ALA A 571 -29.27 -17.63 -19.50
N GLU A 572 -28.07 -17.96 -19.01
CA GLU A 572 -27.79 -18.15 -17.58
C GLU A 572 -27.38 -16.85 -16.87
N LYS A 573 -27.38 -15.71 -17.59
CA LYS A 573 -27.28 -14.34 -17.01
C LYS A 573 -25.98 -14.06 -16.22
N SER A 574 -24.88 -14.65 -16.69
CA SER A 574 -23.51 -14.51 -16.17
C SER A 574 -22.55 -13.90 -17.19
N CYS A 575 -23.04 -13.16 -18.19
CA CYS A 575 -22.17 -12.56 -19.20
C CYS A 575 -22.43 -11.07 -19.34
N ALA A 576 -21.35 -10.28 -19.40
CA ALA A 576 -21.40 -8.88 -19.78
C ALA A 576 -21.65 -8.77 -21.28
N HIS A 577 -22.57 -7.90 -21.69
CA HIS A 577 -22.89 -7.70 -23.10
C HIS A 577 -23.11 -6.24 -23.42
N THR A 578 -22.27 -5.69 -24.31
CA THR A 578 -22.40 -4.30 -24.70
C THR A 578 -23.59 -4.06 -25.61
N THR A 579 -24.14 -2.85 -25.64
CA THR A 579 -25.29 -2.55 -26.48
C THR A 579 -24.99 -2.72 -27.97
N ILE A 580 -25.98 -3.21 -28.73
CA ILE A 580 -25.90 -3.35 -30.20
C ILE A 580 -25.83 -2.00 -30.95
N LYS A 581 -25.99 -0.89 -30.23
CA LYS A 581 -25.84 0.48 -30.75
C LYS A 581 -24.37 0.90 -30.87
N ASP A 582 -23.45 0.23 -30.17
CA ASP A 582 -22.02 0.53 -30.18
C ASP A 582 -21.34 -0.08 -31.41
N LYS A 583 -21.68 0.45 -32.59
CA LYS A 583 -21.28 -0.13 -33.89
C LYS A 583 -19.84 0.15 -34.32
N SER A 584 -19.01 0.77 -33.48
CA SER A 584 -17.64 1.14 -33.87
C SER A 584 -16.59 1.12 -32.75
N ASN A 585 -16.97 1.07 -31.47
CA ASN A 585 -16.02 1.06 -30.36
C ASN A 585 -16.67 0.55 -29.06
N ALA A 586 -17.05 -0.72 -29.02
CA ALA A 586 -17.49 -1.31 -27.77
C ALA A 586 -16.29 -1.51 -26.84
N PHE A 587 -16.47 -1.19 -25.55
CA PHE A 587 -15.45 -1.44 -24.54
C PHE A 587 -16.04 -2.04 -23.28
N TRP A 588 -15.21 -2.79 -22.58
CA TRP A 588 -15.41 -3.24 -21.21
C TRP A 588 -14.11 -3.02 -20.45
N SER A 589 -14.18 -2.59 -19.20
CA SER A 589 -13.00 -2.39 -18.36
C SER A 589 -13.25 -2.80 -16.92
N VAL A 590 -12.16 -3.15 -16.25
CA VAL A 590 -12.10 -3.45 -14.82
C VAL A 590 -10.96 -2.66 -14.18
N GLU A 591 -11.22 -2.09 -13.01
CA GLU A 591 -10.25 -1.35 -12.19
C GLU A 591 -10.05 -2.07 -10.86
N PHE A 592 -8.79 -2.24 -10.47
CA PHE A 592 -8.39 -2.87 -9.21
C PHE A 592 -7.10 -2.21 -8.68
N PRO A 593 -6.80 -2.34 -7.38
CA PRO A 593 -5.56 -1.80 -6.82
C PRO A 593 -4.33 -2.35 -7.56
N PRO A 594 -3.22 -1.61 -7.73
CA PRO A 594 -2.09 -2.04 -8.57
C PRO A 594 -1.55 -3.44 -8.24
N ARG A 595 -1.33 -4.28 -9.27
CA ARG A 595 -0.82 -5.66 -9.16
C ARG A 595 0.22 -5.95 -10.24
N LEU A 596 1.18 -6.80 -9.93
CA LEU A 596 2.08 -7.41 -10.92
C LEU A 596 1.31 -8.51 -11.66
N VAL A 597 0.81 -8.22 -12.86
CA VAL A 597 -0.09 -9.15 -13.58
C VAL A 597 0.72 -10.07 -14.50
N THR A 598 0.36 -11.36 -14.50
CA THR A 598 1.07 -12.41 -15.24
C THR A 598 0.21 -13.09 -16.31
N ASP A 599 -1.10 -13.17 -16.10
CA ASP A 599 -2.02 -13.95 -16.95
C ASP A 599 -3.40 -13.26 -17.02
N TYR A 600 -3.98 -13.20 -18.21
CA TYR A 600 -5.35 -12.75 -18.45
C TYR A 600 -6.12 -13.90 -19.11
N VAL A 601 -7.25 -14.28 -18.54
CA VAL A 601 -8.10 -15.35 -19.09
C VAL A 601 -9.48 -14.79 -19.41
N LEU A 602 -9.87 -14.86 -20.68
CA LEU A 602 -11.16 -14.38 -21.16
C LEU A 602 -12.02 -15.56 -21.59
N TYR A 603 -13.21 -15.66 -21.02
CA TYR A 603 -14.20 -16.69 -21.34
C TYR A 603 -15.26 -16.09 -22.26
N ASP A 604 -15.28 -16.58 -23.49
CA ASP A 604 -16.26 -16.20 -24.50
C ASP A 604 -17.57 -16.99 -24.31
N ARG A 605 -18.64 -16.44 -24.88
CA ARG A 605 -19.95 -17.05 -24.89
C ARG A 605 -19.95 -18.37 -25.68
N ALA A 606 -20.38 -19.45 -25.05
CA ALA A 606 -20.40 -20.77 -25.68
C ALA A 606 -21.51 -20.94 -26.73
N ASP A 607 -22.67 -20.31 -26.53
CA ASP A 607 -23.87 -20.43 -27.39
C ASP A 607 -23.96 -19.37 -28.50
N ALA A 608 -22.90 -18.57 -28.70
CA ALA A 608 -22.80 -17.64 -29.82
C ALA A 608 -22.16 -18.28 -31.05
N ALA A 609 -22.73 -17.98 -32.22
CA ALA A 609 -22.19 -18.37 -33.52
C ALA A 609 -20.89 -17.63 -33.88
N GLU A 610 -20.75 -16.39 -33.40
CA GLU A 610 -19.53 -15.58 -33.51
C GLU A 610 -18.79 -15.58 -32.17
N ASN A 611 -17.47 -15.77 -32.24
CA ASN A 611 -16.61 -15.73 -31.05
C ASN A 611 -16.14 -14.31 -30.75
N LEU A 612 -15.57 -14.11 -29.55
CA LEU A 612 -14.78 -12.94 -29.18
C LEU A 612 -13.49 -12.86 -30.01
N ASN A 613 -13.59 -12.38 -31.25
CA ASN A 613 -12.43 -12.19 -32.14
C ASN A 613 -12.17 -10.72 -32.48
N GLY A 614 -10.92 -10.41 -32.81
CA GLY A 614 -10.48 -9.07 -33.21
C GLY A 614 -10.57 -8.04 -32.09
N PHE A 615 -10.51 -8.49 -30.84
CA PHE A 615 -10.46 -7.60 -29.68
C PHE A 615 -9.04 -7.09 -29.44
N THR A 616 -8.94 -5.96 -28.74
CA THR A 616 -7.68 -5.46 -28.19
C THR A 616 -7.80 -5.41 -26.67
N LEU A 617 -6.90 -6.08 -25.97
CA LEU A 617 -6.74 -5.95 -24.52
C LEU A 617 -5.61 -4.96 -24.25
N THR A 618 -5.90 -3.94 -23.47
CA THR A 618 -4.91 -2.96 -23.01
C THR A 618 -4.92 -2.93 -21.49
N ALA A 619 -3.77 -3.21 -20.89
CA ALA A 619 -3.56 -3.13 -19.46
C ALA A 619 -2.73 -1.87 -19.13
N PHE A 620 -3.30 -0.99 -18.32
CA PHE A 620 -2.73 0.30 -17.99
C PHE A 620 -2.04 0.29 -16.62
N SER A 621 -0.89 0.94 -16.57
CA SER A 621 -0.15 1.26 -15.35
C SER A 621 -0.36 2.72 -14.95
N LYS A 622 -0.19 3.05 -13.65
CA LYS A 622 -0.12 4.45 -13.18
C LYS A 622 1.15 5.18 -13.70
N THR A 623 2.15 4.47 -14.24
CA THR A 623 3.47 5.02 -14.64
C THR A 623 3.77 4.93 -16.15
N ASP A 624 2.77 5.14 -17.01
CA ASP A 624 2.87 5.27 -18.49
C ASP A 624 3.22 4.02 -19.33
N SER A 625 3.61 2.88 -18.77
CA SER A 625 3.80 1.64 -19.56
C SER A 625 2.48 0.86 -19.69
N SER A 626 1.92 0.76 -20.89
CA SER A 626 0.75 -0.08 -21.19
C SER A 626 1.15 -1.38 -21.87
N PHE A 627 0.68 -2.53 -21.36
CA PHE A 627 0.73 -3.80 -22.09
C PHE A 627 -0.47 -3.88 -23.03
N THR A 628 -0.24 -4.17 -24.31
CA THR A 628 -1.31 -4.27 -25.31
C THR A 628 -1.23 -5.57 -26.06
N PHE A 629 -2.31 -6.33 -26.05
CA PHE A 629 -2.51 -7.53 -26.86
C PHE A 629 -3.60 -7.28 -27.89
N LYS A 630 -3.29 -7.56 -29.16
CA LYS A 630 -4.27 -7.51 -30.26
C LYS A 630 -4.53 -8.91 -30.77
N ASP A 631 -5.78 -9.35 -30.68
CA ASP A 631 -6.18 -10.61 -31.29
C ASP A 631 -6.15 -10.48 -32.81
N THR A 632 -5.34 -11.32 -33.44
CA THR A 632 -5.15 -11.40 -34.89
C THR A 632 -5.62 -12.73 -35.45
N VAL A 633 -6.07 -13.66 -34.60
CA VAL A 633 -6.25 -15.07 -34.96
C VAL A 633 -7.73 -15.36 -35.24
N LYS A 634 -8.03 -15.90 -36.42
CA LYS A 634 -9.39 -16.33 -36.81
C LYS A 634 -9.85 -17.66 -36.17
N ASN A 635 -9.01 -18.29 -35.35
CA ASN A 635 -9.33 -19.57 -34.72
C ASN A 635 -10.23 -19.37 -33.50
N LYS A 636 -11.33 -20.12 -33.53
CA LYS A 636 -12.51 -20.02 -32.67
C LYS A 636 -12.29 -20.59 -31.26
N SER A 637 -11.24 -20.18 -30.54
CA SER A 637 -11.15 -20.55 -29.12
C SER A 637 -12.30 -19.87 -28.36
N LYS A 638 -12.90 -20.58 -27.40
CA LYS A 638 -13.87 -20.01 -26.46
C LYS A 638 -13.20 -19.51 -25.18
N ILE A 639 -11.92 -19.81 -24.99
CA ILE A 639 -11.12 -19.36 -23.86
C ILE A 639 -9.83 -18.77 -24.43
N TYR A 640 -9.57 -17.50 -24.12
CA TYR A 640 -8.36 -16.79 -24.52
C TYR A 640 -7.47 -16.61 -23.31
N ARG A 641 -6.23 -17.10 -23.40
CA ARG A 641 -5.21 -16.95 -22.35
C ARG A 641 -4.08 -16.08 -22.88
N ILE A 642 -3.84 -14.94 -22.24
CA ILE A 642 -2.84 -13.95 -22.64
C ILE A 642 -1.82 -13.83 -21.50
N LEU A 643 -0.55 -14.08 -21.81
CA LEU A 643 0.53 -14.04 -20.82
C LEU A 643 1.29 -12.70 -20.90
N ASP A 644 1.62 -12.15 -19.73
CA ASP A 644 2.51 -11.00 -19.58
C ASP A 644 3.79 -11.40 -18.82
N PRO A 645 4.84 -11.89 -19.52
CA PRO A 645 6.07 -12.34 -18.88
C PRO A 645 6.89 -11.19 -18.26
N ARG A 646 6.58 -9.93 -18.59
CA ARG A 646 7.24 -8.76 -17.97
C ARG A 646 6.65 -8.40 -16.61
N LYS A 647 5.51 -8.99 -16.23
CA LYS A 647 4.86 -8.80 -14.93
C LYS A 647 4.56 -7.31 -14.68
N ASN A 648 3.97 -6.62 -15.66
CA ASN A 648 3.76 -5.17 -15.54
C ASN A 648 2.84 -4.85 -14.34
N VAL A 649 3.11 -3.71 -13.68
CA VAL A 649 2.22 -3.19 -12.63
C VAL A 649 0.97 -2.61 -13.29
N VAL A 650 -0.16 -3.27 -13.12
CA VAL A 650 -1.44 -2.95 -13.76
C VAL A 650 -2.48 -2.63 -12.71
N SER A 651 -3.29 -1.60 -12.95
CA SER A 651 -4.45 -1.24 -12.11
C SER A 651 -5.76 -1.13 -12.91
N ASN A 652 -5.67 -1.17 -14.23
CA ASN A 652 -6.84 -1.16 -15.10
C ASN A 652 -6.62 -2.05 -16.32
N VAL A 653 -7.63 -2.85 -16.67
CA VAL A 653 -7.64 -3.64 -17.90
C VAL A 653 -8.85 -3.22 -18.71
N THR A 654 -8.62 -2.85 -19.97
CA THR A 654 -9.67 -2.50 -20.92
C THR A 654 -9.62 -3.43 -22.12
N ILE A 655 -10.78 -3.97 -22.49
CA ILE A 655 -10.98 -4.78 -23.68
C ILE A 655 -11.83 -3.97 -24.64
N THR A 656 -11.35 -3.75 -25.86
CA THR A 656 -12.08 -3.04 -26.92
C THR A 656 -12.32 -3.94 -28.12
N ARG A 657 -13.41 -3.69 -28.85
CA ARG A 657 -13.73 -4.36 -30.09
C ARG A 657 -14.52 -3.43 -31.02
N ALA A 658 -14.32 -3.60 -32.32
CA ALA A 658 -14.99 -2.78 -33.34
C ALA A 658 -16.50 -3.05 -33.46
N ILE A 659 -16.98 -4.16 -32.89
CA ILE A 659 -18.39 -4.53 -32.78
C ILE A 659 -18.71 -4.81 -31.31
N VAL A 660 -19.92 -5.30 -31.01
CA VAL A 660 -20.33 -5.66 -29.65
C VAL A 660 -19.34 -6.59 -28.93
N LEU A 661 -19.12 -6.30 -27.65
CA LEU A 661 -18.40 -7.18 -26.72
C LEU A 661 -19.40 -8.02 -25.96
N ASN A 662 -19.13 -9.32 -25.90
CA ASN A 662 -19.87 -10.28 -25.09
C ASN A 662 -18.85 -11.20 -24.44
N ILE A 663 -18.72 -11.10 -23.12
CA ILE A 663 -17.71 -11.83 -22.35
C ILE A 663 -18.39 -12.39 -21.10
N CYS A 664 -18.19 -13.67 -20.84
CA CYS A 664 -18.82 -14.35 -19.71
C CYS A 664 -17.95 -14.33 -18.45
N GLU A 665 -16.63 -14.36 -18.58
CA GLU A 665 -15.74 -14.19 -17.43
C GLU A 665 -14.40 -13.58 -17.90
N VAL A 666 -13.82 -12.74 -17.05
CA VAL A 666 -12.50 -12.15 -17.18
C VAL A 666 -11.76 -12.40 -15.87
N GLU A 667 -10.78 -13.30 -15.94
CA GLU A 667 -9.86 -13.53 -14.84
C GLU A 667 -8.56 -12.78 -15.12
N VAL A 668 -8.03 -12.11 -14.10
CA VAL A 668 -6.73 -11.45 -14.17
C VAL A 668 -5.89 -12.00 -13.04
N TYR A 669 -4.85 -12.76 -13.34
CA TYR A 669 -3.97 -13.33 -12.33
C TYR A 669 -2.74 -12.45 -12.12
N GLY A 670 -2.47 -12.11 -10.87
CA GLY A 670 -1.30 -11.33 -10.52
C GLY A 670 -0.97 -11.35 -9.04
N GLU A 671 0.06 -10.60 -8.69
CA GLU A 671 0.62 -10.52 -7.35
C GLU A 671 0.72 -9.11 -6.79
N CYS A 672 1.02 -9.06 -5.49
CA CYS A 672 1.36 -7.82 -4.82
C CYS A 672 2.66 -7.25 -5.38
N PRO A 673 2.74 -5.93 -5.62
CA PRO A 673 4.02 -5.26 -5.88
C PRO A 673 5.01 -5.47 -4.71
N PRO A 674 6.33 -5.37 -4.96
CA PRO A 674 7.33 -5.45 -3.90
C PRO A 674 7.05 -4.43 -2.79
N GLY A 675 7.35 -4.78 -1.54
CA GLY A 675 7.04 -3.95 -0.38
C GLY A 675 5.58 -4.04 0.10
N THR A 676 4.79 -4.99 -0.40
CA THR A 676 3.42 -5.22 0.05
C THR A 676 3.08 -6.70 0.20
N TRP A 677 2.11 -7.04 1.05
CA TRP A 677 1.75 -8.42 1.40
C TRP A 677 0.25 -8.65 1.64
N GLY A 678 -0.16 -9.92 1.65
CA GLY A 678 -1.52 -10.36 1.92
C GLY A 678 -2.49 -10.12 0.75
N LEU A 679 -3.78 -10.40 0.97
CA LEU A 679 -4.81 -10.28 -0.08
C LEU A 679 -5.10 -8.85 -0.54
N ALA A 680 -4.88 -7.88 0.36
CA ALA A 680 -5.08 -6.46 0.08
C ALA A 680 -3.81 -5.77 -0.43
N CYS A 681 -2.64 -6.42 -0.40
CA CYS A 681 -1.33 -5.81 -0.63
C CYS A 681 -1.07 -4.64 0.33
N THR A 682 -1.12 -4.96 1.63
CA THR A 682 -0.80 -4.02 2.70
C THR A 682 0.71 -3.75 2.69
N ASN A 683 1.12 -2.50 2.91
CA ASN A 683 2.55 -2.16 2.97
C ASN A 683 3.27 -2.99 4.03
N CYS A 684 4.48 -3.45 3.69
CA CYS A 684 5.41 -4.02 4.65
C CYS A 684 5.75 -2.98 5.71
N THR A 685 6.08 -3.45 6.92
CA THR A 685 6.46 -2.58 8.04
C THR A 685 7.96 -2.74 8.36
N GLN A 686 8.48 -1.87 9.21
CA GLN A 686 9.87 -1.99 9.68
C GLN A 686 10.08 -3.33 10.39
N PRO A 687 11.24 -4.00 10.23
CA PRO A 687 12.50 -3.52 9.64
C PRO A 687 12.65 -3.66 8.12
N CYS A 688 11.67 -4.22 7.38
CA CYS A 688 11.80 -4.54 5.95
C CYS A 688 10.69 -3.88 5.10
N PRO A 689 10.62 -2.54 5.02
CA PRO A 689 9.52 -1.83 4.37
C PRO A 689 9.38 -2.12 2.87
N ASN A 690 10.41 -2.67 2.22
CA ASN A 690 10.42 -2.96 0.79
C ASN A 690 10.42 -4.45 0.45
N GLU A 691 10.60 -5.33 1.44
CA GLU A 691 10.90 -6.75 1.19
C GLU A 691 10.42 -7.61 2.36
N CYS A 692 9.13 -7.94 2.34
CA CYS A 692 8.50 -8.84 3.30
C CYS A 692 7.79 -9.99 2.57
N HIS A 693 7.54 -11.07 3.30
CA HIS A 693 6.90 -12.24 2.74
C HIS A 693 5.49 -11.94 2.21
N VAL A 694 5.20 -12.43 1.00
CA VAL A 694 3.98 -12.07 0.26
C VAL A 694 2.68 -12.50 0.95
N GLU A 695 2.73 -13.52 1.81
CA GLU A 695 1.54 -14.07 2.47
C GLU A 695 1.26 -13.46 3.84
N ASP A 696 2.29 -13.25 4.67
CA ASP A 696 2.13 -12.90 6.09
C ASP A 696 2.93 -11.68 6.54
N GLY A 697 3.65 -11.02 5.61
CA GLY A 697 4.31 -9.74 5.85
C GLY A 697 5.50 -9.80 6.80
N ARG A 698 5.96 -11.00 7.18
CA ARG A 698 7.12 -11.15 8.04
C ARG A 698 8.40 -10.79 7.30
N CYS A 699 9.30 -10.16 8.03
CA CYS A 699 10.66 -9.86 7.59
C CYS A 699 11.55 -11.05 7.86
N VAL A 700 11.67 -11.98 6.92
CA VAL A 700 12.64 -13.08 7.04
C VAL A 700 13.29 -13.31 5.69
N ASN A 701 14.36 -12.56 5.41
CA ASN A 701 15.28 -12.97 4.36
C ASN A 701 16.31 -13.91 4.96
N LEU A 702 16.54 -15.02 4.28
CA LEU A 702 17.55 -16.00 4.64
C LEU A 702 18.62 -16.01 3.57
N CYS A 703 19.86 -16.02 4.04
CA CYS A 703 21.02 -15.95 3.19
C CYS A 703 21.61 -17.34 3.03
N LEU A 704 21.35 -17.98 1.87
CA LEU A 704 21.87 -19.32 1.61
C LEU A 704 23.34 -19.25 1.14
N GLY A 705 24.26 -19.64 2.01
CA GLY A 705 25.70 -19.50 1.77
C GLY A 705 26.26 -18.12 2.10
N PHE A 706 25.50 -17.29 2.81
CA PHE A 706 25.83 -15.92 3.20
C PHE A 706 25.37 -15.63 4.64
N THR A 707 25.96 -14.67 5.35
CA THR A 707 25.79 -14.49 6.82
C THR A 707 24.92 -13.29 7.23
N ASN A 708 24.69 -12.32 6.34
CA ASN A 708 24.17 -10.99 6.70
C ASN A 708 22.79 -10.66 6.08
N PRO A 709 21.70 -11.30 6.54
CA PRO A 709 20.36 -10.93 6.11
C PRO A 709 20.00 -9.50 6.54
N PRO A 710 19.24 -8.74 5.75
CA PRO A 710 18.60 -9.13 4.48
C PRO A 710 19.48 -8.99 3.23
N SER A 711 20.70 -8.42 3.34
CA SER A 711 21.53 -8.05 2.18
C SER A 711 22.18 -9.24 1.47
N CYS A 712 22.48 -10.32 2.19
CA CYS A 712 23.05 -11.57 1.64
C CYS A 712 24.26 -11.38 0.71
N ASP A 713 25.11 -10.40 1.00
CA ASP A 713 26.30 -10.05 0.21
C ASP A 713 27.61 -10.46 0.90
N GLN A 714 27.57 -10.98 2.14
CA GLN A 714 28.73 -11.55 2.83
C GLN A 714 28.71 -13.08 2.81
N PRO A 715 29.64 -13.75 2.10
CA PRO A 715 29.67 -15.21 2.03
C PRO A 715 29.94 -15.84 3.40
N CYS A 716 29.60 -17.12 3.55
CA CYS A 716 29.98 -17.88 4.75
C CYS A 716 31.48 -17.86 5.00
N ASN A 717 31.85 -17.85 6.28
CA ASN A 717 33.24 -18.06 6.66
C ASN A 717 33.67 -19.48 6.27
N ILE A 718 34.99 -19.68 6.11
CA ILE A 718 35.55 -21.01 5.91
C ILE A 718 35.13 -21.91 7.08
N GLY A 719 34.65 -23.11 6.78
CA GLY A 719 34.12 -24.03 7.78
C GLY A 719 32.62 -23.92 8.03
N GLU A 720 31.94 -22.93 7.45
CA GLU A 720 30.51 -22.71 7.66
C GLU A 720 29.71 -22.84 6.35
N TYR A 721 28.48 -23.34 6.44
CA TYR A 721 27.60 -23.49 5.29
C TYR A 721 26.11 -23.40 5.64
N GLY A 722 25.27 -23.37 4.61
CA GLY A 722 23.82 -23.43 4.70
C GLY A 722 23.18 -22.07 4.96
N ILE A 723 21.97 -22.10 5.52
CA ILE A 723 21.18 -20.90 5.79
C ILE A 723 21.83 -20.08 6.91
N ASN A 724 22.12 -18.81 6.62
CA ASN A 724 22.80 -17.87 7.52
C ASN A 724 24.12 -18.44 8.08
N CYS A 725 24.74 -19.38 7.36
CA CYS A 725 25.99 -20.06 7.75
C CYS A 725 25.94 -20.71 9.14
N THR A 726 24.76 -21.20 9.52
CA THR A 726 24.52 -21.79 10.84
C THR A 726 25.05 -23.23 10.97
N LYS A 727 25.46 -23.87 9.86
CA LYS A 727 25.98 -25.25 9.86
C LYS A 727 27.49 -25.26 9.69
N GLN A 728 28.14 -26.28 10.24
CA GLN A 728 29.60 -26.46 10.21
C GLN A 728 29.99 -27.57 9.22
N CYS A 729 30.99 -27.31 8.38
CA CYS A 729 31.54 -28.28 7.44
C CYS A 729 32.02 -29.55 8.17
N SER A 730 31.95 -30.71 7.50
CA SER A 730 32.45 -31.97 8.05
C SER A 730 33.94 -31.85 8.42
N SER A 731 34.33 -32.43 9.56
CA SER A 731 35.75 -32.53 9.96
C SER A 731 36.57 -33.39 9.00
N ASN A 732 35.91 -34.17 8.14
CA ASN A 732 36.54 -35.00 7.12
C ASN A 732 36.89 -34.19 5.85
N CYS A 733 36.38 -32.97 5.70
CA CYS A 733 36.76 -32.05 4.63
C CYS A 733 38.21 -31.57 4.83
N LYS A 734 38.98 -31.51 3.75
CA LYS A 734 40.32 -30.95 3.77
C LYS A 734 40.25 -29.47 4.16
N TYR A 735 41.06 -29.07 5.15
CA TYR A 735 41.05 -27.72 5.74
C TYR A 735 39.69 -27.23 6.26
N TYR A 736 38.74 -28.13 6.52
CA TYR A 736 37.35 -27.79 6.86
C TYR A 736 36.64 -26.99 5.75
N GLU A 737 37.14 -27.02 4.51
CA GLU A 737 36.53 -26.31 3.39
C GLU A 737 35.41 -27.12 2.75
N CYS A 738 34.21 -26.55 2.74
CA CYS A 738 33.07 -27.10 2.05
C CYS A 738 32.32 -26.03 1.26
N ASN A 739 31.47 -26.47 0.34
CA ASN A 739 30.60 -25.58 -0.41
C ASN A 739 29.70 -24.80 0.55
N PRO A 740 29.71 -23.46 0.51
CA PRO A 740 28.98 -22.64 1.49
C PRO A 740 27.46 -22.80 1.41
N LYS A 741 26.90 -23.32 0.31
CA LYS A 741 25.46 -23.61 0.18
C LYS A 741 25.11 -25.03 0.62
N THR A 742 25.84 -26.02 0.12
CA THR A 742 25.45 -27.44 0.25
C THR A 742 26.14 -28.18 1.39
N GLY A 743 27.28 -27.68 1.87
CA GLY A 743 28.09 -28.34 2.89
C GLY A 743 28.97 -29.47 2.38
N GLU A 744 29.00 -29.70 1.06
CA GLU A 744 29.83 -30.73 0.45
C GLU A 744 31.30 -30.30 0.43
N CYS A 745 32.19 -31.16 0.92
CA CYS A 745 33.62 -30.93 0.94
C CYS A 745 34.13 -30.66 -0.48
N LEU A 746 34.96 -29.63 -0.63
CA LEU A 746 35.66 -29.36 -1.90
C LEU A 746 36.70 -30.46 -2.19
N GLU A 747 37.31 -31.01 -1.13
CA GLU A 747 38.24 -32.14 -1.18
C GLU A 747 38.16 -32.92 0.15
N CYS A 748 38.41 -34.24 0.10
CA CYS A 748 38.50 -35.05 1.31
C CYS A 748 39.90 -34.97 1.93
N SER A 749 39.98 -34.96 3.26
CA SER A 749 41.25 -34.94 4.01
C SER A 749 42.06 -36.24 3.90
N GLN A 750 41.41 -37.36 3.53
CA GLN A 750 42.02 -38.68 3.41
C GLN A 750 41.58 -39.40 2.13
N ASN A 751 42.44 -40.28 1.62
CA ASN A 751 42.09 -41.24 0.56
C ASN A 751 41.05 -42.24 1.07
N GLY A 752 40.38 -42.93 0.15
CA GLY A 752 39.52 -44.06 0.53
C GLY A 752 38.09 -43.67 0.90
N THR A 753 37.63 -42.47 0.56
CA THR A 753 36.24 -42.02 0.69
C THR A 753 35.75 -41.35 -0.58
N TYR A 754 34.45 -41.45 -0.86
CA TYR A 754 33.80 -40.71 -1.94
C TYR A 754 33.63 -39.23 -1.60
N LEU A 755 33.73 -38.36 -2.61
CA LEU A 755 33.50 -36.92 -2.50
C LEU A 755 32.03 -36.63 -2.10
N GLY A 756 31.80 -35.57 -1.32
CA GLY A 756 30.54 -35.31 -0.62
C GLY A 756 30.84 -34.79 0.78
N THR A 757 30.34 -35.43 1.83
CA THR A 757 30.76 -35.13 3.24
C THR A 757 32.01 -35.90 3.68
N CYS A 758 32.59 -36.72 2.77
CA CYS A 758 33.74 -37.59 3.01
C CYS A 758 33.51 -38.68 4.07
N ASP A 759 32.26 -39.09 4.29
CA ASP A 759 31.91 -40.12 5.28
C ASP A 759 31.76 -41.52 4.66
N LYS A 760 31.51 -41.58 3.34
CA LYS A 760 31.27 -42.85 2.64
C LYS A 760 32.60 -43.49 2.22
N PRO A 761 32.96 -44.68 2.72
CA PRO A 761 34.18 -45.38 2.31
C PRO A 761 34.11 -45.84 0.85
N CYS A 762 35.27 -46.01 0.20
CA CYS A 762 35.35 -46.67 -1.10
C CYS A 762 34.85 -48.11 -1.01
N ASP A 763 34.25 -48.59 -2.10
CA ASP A 763 33.96 -50.01 -2.25
C ASP A 763 35.27 -50.80 -2.33
N ASP A 764 35.26 -52.07 -1.91
CA ASP A 764 36.45 -52.94 -1.79
C ASP A 764 37.31 -53.06 -3.07
N THR A 765 36.76 -52.67 -4.24
CA THR A 765 37.44 -52.72 -5.54
C THR A 765 38.04 -51.40 -5.99
N LYS A 766 37.99 -50.35 -5.15
CA LYS A 766 38.42 -49.00 -5.49
C LYS A 766 39.25 -48.37 -4.38
N TRP A 767 40.16 -47.48 -4.74
CA TRP A 767 41.03 -46.77 -3.80
C TRP A 767 41.37 -45.36 -4.30
N GLY A 768 42.19 -44.64 -3.53
CA GLY A 768 42.67 -43.31 -3.88
C GLY A 768 41.70 -42.18 -3.57
N LEU A 769 41.98 -41.00 -4.11
CA LEU A 769 41.13 -39.81 -3.93
C LEU A 769 39.80 -39.99 -4.66
N ASN A 770 38.69 -39.76 -3.96
CA ASN A 770 37.32 -39.93 -4.49
C ASN A 770 37.06 -41.33 -5.08
N CYS A 771 37.78 -42.36 -4.63
CA CYS A 771 37.66 -43.72 -5.14
C CYS A 771 37.80 -43.81 -6.69
N SER A 772 38.65 -42.95 -7.26
CA SER A 772 38.83 -42.84 -8.70
C SER A 772 39.70 -43.94 -9.29
N GLU A 773 40.49 -44.63 -8.46
CA GLU A 773 41.40 -45.68 -8.89
C GLU A 773 40.79 -47.07 -8.66
N GLU A 774 40.96 -47.97 -9.63
CA GLU A 774 40.59 -49.38 -9.47
C GLU A 774 41.73 -50.16 -8.79
N CYS A 775 41.35 -51.14 -7.96
CA CYS A 775 42.31 -52.10 -7.40
C CYS A 775 42.97 -52.91 -8.53
N ASN A 776 44.27 -53.18 -8.36
CA ASN A 776 45.05 -53.95 -9.33
C ASN A 776 44.39 -55.32 -9.61
N THR A 777 44.31 -55.71 -10.89
CA THR A 777 43.68 -56.96 -11.32
C THR A 777 44.36 -58.21 -10.75
N ASN A 778 45.62 -58.09 -10.34
CA ASN A 778 46.38 -59.17 -9.70
C ASN A 778 46.06 -59.34 -8.20
N CYS A 779 45.30 -58.44 -7.58
CA CYS A 779 44.81 -58.60 -6.21
C CYS A 779 43.73 -59.69 -6.15
N LYS A 780 43.75 -60.51 -5.09
CA LYS A 780 42.75 -61.56 -4.88
C LYS A 780 41.36 -60.95 -4.76
N LYS A 781 40.42 -61.40 -5.61
CA LYS A 781 39.05 -60.83 -5.74
C LYS A 781 39.03 -59.33 -6.07
N LYS A 782 40.10 -58.74 -6.63
CA LYS A 782 40.26 -57.29 -6.81
C LYS A 782 40.12 -56.49 -5.51
N ASN A 783 40.46 -57.08 -4.37
CA ASN A 783 40.36 -56.40 -3.08
C ASN A 783 41.68 -55.70 -2.73
N CYS A 784 41.63 -54.41 -2.43
CA CYS A 784 42.80 -53.65 -2.02
C CYS A 784 42.47 -52.63 -0.92
N SER A 785 43.50 -52.17 -0.22
CA SER A 785 43.38 -51.10 0.75
C SER A 785 42.86 -49.83 0.08
N ARG A 786 41.71 -49.36 0.55
CA ARG A 786 41.07 -48.12 0.09
C ARG A 786 41.98 -46.87 0.17
N PHE A 787 43.02 -46.89 1.00
CA PHE A 787 43.89 -45.74 1.24
C PHE A 787 45.07 -45.64 0.26
N ASP A 788 45.68 -46.77 -0.10
CA ASP A 788 46.95 -46.82 -0.83
C ASP A 788 46.99 -47.85 -1.97
N GLY A 789 45.90 -48.59 -2.21
CA GLY A 789 45.79 -49.54 -3.31
C GLY A 789 46.53 -50.85 -3.12
N SER A 790 47.13 -51.08 -1.95
CA SER A 790 47.86 -52.32 -1.65
C SER A 790 46.91 -53.52 -1.59
N CYS A 791 47.28 -54.64 -2.24
CA CYS A 791 46.41 -55.83 -2.26
C CYS A 791 46.20 -56.37 -0.84
N LEU A 792 44.94 -56.64 -0.49
CA LEU A 792 44.58 -57.32 0.75
C LEU A 792 44.55 -58.84 0.49
N ASN A 793 45.17 -59.61 1.39
CA ASN A 793 45.50 -61.04 1.21
C ASN A 793 44.31 -62.00 0.98
#